data_AF-A0A9D8LTV3-F1
#
_entry.id   AF-A0A9D8LTV3-F1
#
_cell.length_a   1.000
_cell.length_b   1.000
_cell.length_c   1.000
_cell.angle_alpha   90.00
_cell.angle_beta   90.00
_cell.angle_gamma   90.00
#
_symmetry.space_group_name_H-M   'P 1'
#
loop_
_entity.id
_entity.type
_entity.pdbx_description
1 polymer ?
#
loop_
_entity_poly.entity_id
_entity_poly.type
_entity_poly.pdbx_seq_one_letter_code
_entity_poly.pdbx_strand_id
1 'polypeptide(L)'
;MSHPLFRGLKRSLAALAVGLVTIAGFLWLSGGLIGELAASRAWIKQPDFTETSRSNEDLFMQAVSTGLIWLDPAGPTIRSQPCEALYDPSLTVAAPQGTKEFSRTLLDRLCNLPAGQQIRSEMLAWNNSFLIAAARDDRAPDRRCADGTPLTLPVVPAGCRPSSWTARVAQTTDLAAPLNVMPNAVPPPRDFSDFATRRANQLSDWALFGPLRERDDRLALSSRLPAGGRRITVDMILEPSRIVVGNERANLDPKRDQQTVRLAGMSIAAERICSDSDDFATCAEEAAQGLPHGWRFTITGQRRRETEITVEGSPVRAVPPRAREILGGTTAQAEDGKVKLWRSSHIEADCERAKAKLVCELGWRGAVTQRRSGAGRALAFADGTPALDANGVPLPIVDELGLTAMIGYGAGDVGSLSAALGRARTRENLVLTIEPRLQKLVQEAVYTQMGERIARGKRPRKPGPLPVNLPPEQEPPDQGDGRAVVLLMDAGDEPGAVLGMASWPDFVPGMHSWDIQALSTGRDSDSPLAGHGWRAGDVHTMPGSTFKLVTGLAGILALKEQPGLADIIMGRTPPGQQAQIFGIPGGGTLNVDGVQIANYGGAGFNVGILAPSQTGCPDGGRGAQIGFCEALIKSSNLWFAGVALTMDGSKVGGRPSTVPSRTGTVLARMTEHLYPITQPGQLAQPGVDLTRGIVPGAQRLTGEALDLAVEDKRNARRIDLVTNSYGQGVRATPIAMASIYGSLGARKVIRPRVLKPVSDVAETPQPNEGQPVIPGMDPRQAEPFLDGAQRGLFGVVNAPGGTAAGVMASLPPEIRRRIYGKTGTADTTDGMNSAWFAGWMNDVAGRKRVAFTCLVSHTRETGGRACGRLMAGLLGKVAALGDKK
;
A
#
# COMPACT_ATOMS: atom_id res chain seq x y z
N MET A 1 -18.83 46.37 -78.40
CA MET A 1 -17.42 46.76 -78.16
C MET A 1 -17.12 46.65 -76.66
N SER A 2 -16.38 45.63 -76.25
CA SER A 2 -15.66 45.62 -74.97
C SER A 2 -14.58 44.53 -75.03
N HIS A 3 -13.32 44.97 -74.92
CA HIS A 3 -12.08 44.27 -75.28
C HIS A 3 -11.87 42.91 -74.58
N PRO A 4 -11.18 41.93 -75.20
CA PRO A 4 -10.86 40.63 -74.59
C PRO A 4 -9.98 40.71 -73.33
N LEU A 5 -9.30 41.83 -73.11
CA LEU A 5 -8.59 42.14 -71.87
C LEU A 5 -9.53 42.22 -70.64
N PHE A 6 -10.80 42.63 -70.83
CA PHE A 6 -11.76 42.77 -69.73
C PHE A 6 -12.39 41.46 -69.26
N ARG A 7 -12.42 40.40 -70.08
CA ARG A 7 -12.93 39.07 -69.67
C ARG A 7 -11.90 38.29 -68.86
N GLY A 8 -10.62 38.43 -69.18
CA GLY A 8 -9.52 37.91 -68.35
C GLY A 8 -9.49 38.59 -66.99
N LEU A 9 -9.56 39.93 -66.98
CA LEU A 9 -9.54 40.70 -65.74
C LEU A 9 -10.74 40.37 -64.82
N LYS A 10 -11.95 40.18 -65.36
CA LYS A 10 -13.13 39.81 -64.56
C LYS A 10 -13.04 38.40 -63.96
N ARG A 11 -12.43 37.43 -64.66
CA ARG A 11 -12.23 36.08 -64.10
C ARG A 11 -11.10 36.05 -63.07
N SER A 12 -10.04 36.81 -63.28
CA SER A 12 -8.96 36.98 -62.29
C SER A 12 -9.43 37.76 -61.07
N LEU A 13 -10.26 38.81 -61.23
CA LEU A 13 -10.87 39.55 -60.12
C LEU A 13 -11.90 38.73 -59.37
N ALA A 14 -12.69 37.89 -60.05
CA ALA A 14 -13.62 36.97 -59.37
C ALA A 14 -12.88 35.87 -58.61
N ALA A 15 -11.78 35.31 -59.15
CA ALA A 15 -10.95 34.35 -58.44
C ALA A 15 -10.19 34.97 -57.26
N LEU A 16 -9.71 36.22 -57.40
CA LEU A 16 -9.15 37.01 -56.31
C LEU A 16 -10.20 37.37 -55.25
N ALA A 17 -11.42 37.72 -55.66
CA ALA A 17 -12.51 38.04 -54.74
C ALA A 17 -12.99 36.79 -53.99
N VAL A 18 -13.13 35.65 -54.67
CA VAL A 18 -13.45 34.37 -54.02
C VAL A 18 -12.30 33.97 -53.10
N GLY A 19 -11.04 34.02 -53.56
CA GLY A 19 -9.87 33.73 -52.72
C GLY A 19 -9.75 34.66 -51.50
N LEU A 20 -10.02 35.96 -51.65
CA LEU A 20 -10.05 36.92 -50.55
C LEU A 20 -11.24 36.68 -49.60
N VAL A 21 -12.40 36.24 -50.10
CA VAL A 21 -13.54 35.88 -49.26
C VAL A 21 -13.32 34.55 -48.56
N THR A 22 -12.64 33.57 -49.17
CA THR A 22 -12.28 32.32 -48.49
C THR A 22 -11.18 32.57 -47.47
N ILE A 23 -10.17 33.41 -47.76
CA ILE A 23 -9.11 33.77 -46.82
C ILE A 23 -9.67 34.66 -45.69
N ALA A 24 -10.54 35.62 -45.99
CA ALA A 24 -11.21 36.43 -44.97
C ALA A 24 -12.19 35.58 -44.15
N GLY A 25 -12.90 34.64 -44.76
CA GLY A 25 -13.76 33.67 -44.08
C GLY A 25 -12.96 32.71 -43.20
N PHE A 26 -11.81 32.22 -43.67
CA PHE A 26 -10.89 31.40 -42.86
C PHE A 26 -10.22 32.23 -41.76
N LEU A 27 -9.86 33.50 -42.00
CA LEU A 27 -9.33 34.44 -41.00
C LEU A 27 -10.39 34.91 -40.01
N TRP A 28 -11.68 34.91 -40.37
CA TRP A 28 -12.78 35.26 -39.48
C TRP A 28 -13.24 34.03 -38.67
N LEU A 29 -13.24 32.83 -39.26
CA LEU A 29 -13.46 31.57 -38.54
C LEU A 29 -12.26 31.22 -37.64
N SER A 30 -11.03 31.43 -38.10
CA SER A 30 -9.84 31.31 -37.26
C SER A 30 -9.69 32.48 -36.30
N GLY A 31 -10.10 33.70 -36.64
CA GLY A 31 -10.12 34.85 -35.73
C GLY A 31 -11.19 34.73 -34.65
N GLY A 32 -12.32 34.10 -34.95
CA GLY A 32 -13.36 33.71 -33.99
C GLY A 32 -12.92 32.55 -33.10
N LEU A 33 -12.29 31.50 -33.67
CA LEU A 33 -11.70 30.42 -32.88
C LEU A 33 -10.49 30.88 -32.05
N ILE A 34 -9.65 31.77 -32.58
CA ILE A 34 -8.47 32.32 -31.88
C ILE A 34 -8.92 33.37 -30.87
N GLY A 35 -10.02 34.10 -31.10
CA GLY A 35 -10.63 35.03 -30.15
C GLY A 35 -11.23 34.31 -28.94
N GLU A 36 -11.96 33.21 -29.15
CA GLU A 36 -12.48 32.39 -28.05
C GLU A 36 -11.39 31.55 -27.38
N LEU A 37 -10.38 31.06 -28.12
CA LEU A 37 -9.20 30.41 -27.53
C LEU A 37 -8.26 31.40 -26.82
N ALA A 38 -8.18 32.66 -27.23
CA ALA A 38 -7.39 33.70 -26.56
C ALA A 38 -8.10 34.25 -25.32
N ALA A 39 -9.42 34.33 -25.32
CA ALA A 39 -10.20 34.64 -24.12
C ALA A 39 -10.12 33.50 -23.09
N SER A 40 -10.11 32.23 -23.51
CA SER A 40 -9.82 31.10 -22.61
C SER A 40 -8.34 30.99 -22.21
N ARG A 41 -7.39 31.46 -23.02
CA ARG A 41 -5.94 31.45 -22.70
C ARG A 41 -5.48 32.66 -21.88
N ALA A 42 -6.17 33.79 -21.91
CA ALA A 42 -5.86 34.95 -21.09
C ALA A 42 -6.31 34.80 -19.61
N TRP A 43 -7.15 33.80 -19.29
CA TRP A 43 -7.50 33.45 -17.91
C TRP A 43 -6.47 32.51 -17.24
N ILE A 44 -5.56 31.92 -18.02
CA ILE A 44 -4.47 31.04 -17.54
C ILE A 44 -3.14 31.80 -17.59
N LYS A 45 -3.09 32.93 -16.90
CA LYS A 45 -1.86 33.55 -16.40
C LYS A 45 -2.13 33.99 -14.96
N GLN A 46 -2.31 33.00 -14.08
CA GLN A 46 -2.18 33.21 -12.63
C GLN A 46 -0.72 32.97 -12.21
N PRO A 47 -0.28 33.62 -11.12
CA PRO A 47 1.13 33.70 -10.72
C PRO A 47 1.70 32.33 -10.40
N ASP A 48 3.02 32.22 -10.43
CA ASP A 48 3.80 31.05 -10.08
C ASP A 48 3.26 30.39 -8.79
N PHE A 49 2.60 29.22 -8.93
CA PHE A 49 1.87 28.55 -7.83
C PHE A 49 2.78 28.15 -6.64
N THR A 50 4.11 28.18 -6.82
CA THR A 50 5.10 27.95 -5.77
C THR A 50 5.31 29.13 -4.83
N GLU A 51 5.15 30.38 -5.29
CA GLU A 51 5.17 31.56 -4.41
C GLU A 51 3.84 31.74 -3.68
N THR A 52 2.70 31.43 -4.32
CA THR A 52 1.39 31.46 -3.66
C THR A 52 1.27 30.39 -2.59
N SER A 53 1.85 29.19 -2.74
CA SER A 53 1.83 28.18 -1.67
C SER A 53 2.60 28.61 -0.42
N ARG A 54 3.76 29.29 -0.57
CA ARG A 54 4.51 29.86 0.56
C ARG A 54 3.82 31.10 1.14
N SER A 55 3.27 31.96 0.29
CA SER A 55 2.49 33.13 0.73
C SER A 55 1.19 32.72 1.45
N ASN A 56 0.55 31.62 1.05
CA ASN A 56 -0.64 31.08 1.72
C ASN A 56 -0.27 30.43 3.05
N GLU A 57 0.85 29.71 3.10
CA GLU A 57 1.44 29.17 4.33
C GLU A 57 1.73 30.29 5.33
N ASP A 58 2.47 31.32 4.91
CA ASP A 58 2.81 32.47 5.74
C ASP A 58 1.55 33.21 6.22
N LEU A 59 0.59 33.46 5.32
CA LEU A 59 -0.67 34.13 5.67
C LEU A 59 -1.52 33.29 6.64
N PHE A 60 -1.61 31.98 6.43
CA PHE A 60 -2.33 31.05 7.30
C PHE A 60 -1.70 30.99 8.70
N MET A 61 -0.38 30.80 8.77
CA MET A 61 0.34 30.75 10.04
C MET A 61 0.28 32.09 10.80
N GLN A 62 0.29 33.23 10.09
CA GLN A 62 0.06 34.54 10.68
C GLN A 62 -1.39 34.69 11.20
N ALA A 63 -2.39 34.22 10.45
CA ALA A 63 -3.79 34.26 10.86
C ALA A 63 -4.07 33.35 12.07
N VAL A 64 -3.45 32.17 12.15
CA VAL A 64 -3.52 31.27 13.31
C VAL A 64 -2.83 31.91 14.52
N SER A 65 -1.62 32.44 14.35
CA SER A 65 -0.85 33.01 15.46
C SER A 65 -1.48 34.28 16.04
N THR A 66 -2.26 35.04 15.25
CA THR A 66 -2.99 36.24 15.67
C THR A 66 -4.43 35.99 16.14
N GLY A 67 -4.92 34.74 16.09
CA GLY A 67 -6.27 34.39 16.53
C GLY A 67 -7.37 34.76 15.53
N LEU A 68 -7.02 35.06 14.27
CA LEU A 68 -7.98 35.25 13.18
C LEU A 68 -8.53 33.91 12.67
N ILE A 69 -7.77 32.82 12.82
CA ILE A 69 -8.17 31.43 12.56
C ILE A 69 -7.88 30.60 13.82
N TRP A 70 -8.81 29.74 14.24
CA TRP A 70 -8.63 28.86 15.40
C TRP A 70 -9.43 27.57 15.25
N LEU A 71 -9.05 26.54 16.02
CA LEU A 71 -9.86 25.33 16.16
C LEU A 71 -10.88 25.50 17.30
N ASP A 72 -12.11 25.04 17.08
CA ASP A 72 -13.17 25.03 18.08
C ASP A 72 -12.79 24.11 19.27
N PRO A 73 -12.85 24.60 20.52
CA PRO A 73 -12.57 23.76 21.69
C PRO A 73 -13.48 22.54 21.84
N ALA A 74 -14.67 22.54 21.20
CA ALA A 74 -15.67 21.48 21.27
C ALA A 74 -15.54 20.43 20.15
N GLY A 75 -14.63 20.58 19.19
CA GLY A 75 -14.53 19.65 18.06
C GLY A 75 -13.49 20.03 17.01
N PRO A 76 -13.22 19.17 16.01
CA PRO A 76 -12.20 19.43 15.00
C PRO A 76 -12.66 20.43 13.92
N THR A 77 -13.46 21.44 14.28
CA THR A 77 -13.97 22.47 13.37
C THR A 77 -13.07 23.69 13.44
N ILE A 78 -12.59 24.16 12.29
CA ILE A 78 -11.83 25.41 12.17
C ILE A 78 -12.81 26.57 12.05
N ARG A 79 -12.63 27.58 12.89
CA ARG A 79 -13.35 28.85 12.85
C ARG A 79 -12.41 29.99 12.45
N SER A 80 -12.99 31.08 11.98
CA SER A 80 -12.28 32.34 11.74
C SER A 80 -13.13 33.53 12.13
N GLN A 81 -12.49 34.70 12.21
CA GLN A 81 -13.23 35.96 12.26
C GLN A 81 -14.08 36.14 10.99
N PRO A 82 -15.30 36.68 11.08
CA PRO A 82 -16.13 36.96 9.93
C PRO A 82 -15.53 38.10 9.11
N CYS A 83 -15.68 38.06 7.78
CA CYS A 83 -15.14 39.10 6.91
C CYS A 83 -15.90 40.42 7.06
N GLU A 84 -17.16 40.35 7.51
CA GLU A 84 -18.01 41.47 7.87
C GLU A 84 -17.39 42.31 9.01
N ALA A 85 -16.54 41.69 9.85
CA ALA A 85 -15.80 42.40 10.90
C ALA A 85 -14.76 43.39 10.36
N LEU A 86 -14.45 43.38 9.06
CA LEU A 86 -13.68 44.44 8.40
C LEU A 86 -14.41 45.75 8.30
N TYR A 87 -15.74 45.72 8.28
CA TYR A 87 -16.58 46.90 8.12
C TYR A 87 -17.29 47.26 9.43
N ASP A 88 -17.54 46.27 10.27
CA ASP A 88 -18.14 46.45 11.60
C ASP A 88 -17.37 45.65 12.68
N PRO A 89 -16.49 46.30 13.45
CA PRO A 89 -15.72 45.64 14.51
C PRO A 89 -16.58 44.98 15.60
N SER A 90 -17.85 45.38 15.75
CA SER A 90 -18.77 44.76 16.71
C SER A 90 -19.13 43.31 16.37
N LEU A 91 -18.88 42.88 15.11
CA LEU A 91 -19.10 41.52 14.62
C LEU A 91 -17.93 40.56 14.90
N THR A 92 -16.88 41.02 15.60
CA THR A 92 -15.77 40.16 16.00
C THR A 92 -16.22 39.06 16.97
N VAL A 93 -15.74 37.84 16.75
CA VAL A 93 -16.07 36.67 17.57
C VAL A 93 -14.96 36.40 18.57
N ALA A 94 -15.30 36.06 19.81
CA ALA A 94 -14.31 35.75 20.83
C ALA A 94 -13.48 34.50 20.46
N ALA A 95 -12.15 34.66 20.35
CA ALA A 95 -11.23 33.56 20.10
C ALA A 95 -10.74 32.91 21.42
N PRO A 96 -10.48 31.58 21.48
CA PRO A 96 -10.08 30.89 22.70
C PRO A 96 -8.71 31.29 23.29
N GLN A 97 -7.83 31.92 22.50
CA GLN A 97 -6.42 32.12 22.84
C GLN A 97 -6.09 33.39 23.66
N GLY A 98 -7.08 34.08 24.24
CA GLY A 98 -6.83 35.30 25.03
C GLY A 98 -6.41 36.49 24.16
N THR A 99 -6.45 37.69 24.73
CA THR A 99 -6.32 39.02 24.10
C THR A 99 -5.06 39.19 23.24
N LYS A 100 -5.06 38.67 22.02
CA LYS A 100 -4.14 39.04 20.95
C LYS A 100 -4.74 40.21 20.17
N GLU A 101 -3.89 41.16 19.80
CA GLU A 101 -4.32 42.38 19.12
C GLU A 101 -4.93 42.04 17.76
N PHE A 102 -6.22 42.38 17.57
CA PHE A 102 -6.96 42.12 16.34
C PHE A 102 -6.31 42.85 15.17
N SER A 103 -5.75 42.10 14.20
CA SER A 103 -5.10 42.68 13.04
C SER A 103 -6.10 42.86 11.88
N ARG A 104 -6.65 44.07 11.76
CA ARG A 104 -7.53 44.45 10.65
C ARG A 104 -6.84 44.27 9.29
N THR A 105 -5.54 44.53 9.21
CA THR A 105 -4.72 44.34 8.00
C THR A 105 -4.62 42.87 7.59
N LEU A 106 -4.44 41.95 8.56
CA LEU A 106 -4.40 40.52 8.25
C LEU A 106 -5.79 39.96 7.94
N LEU A 107 -6.85 40.46 8.60
CA LEU A 107 -8.22 40.11 8.23
C LEU A 107 -8.57 40.60 6.82
N ASP A 108 -8.09 41.79 6.43
CA ASP A 108 -8.29 42.34 5.08
C ASP A 108 -7.61 41.46 4.04
N ARG A 109 -6.36 41.05 4.32
CA ARG A 109 -5.63 40.09 3.48
C ARG A 109 -6.31 38.72 3.42
N LEU A 110 -6.85 38.24 4.54
CA LEU A 110 -7.62 37.00 4.55
C LEU A 110 -8.86 37.18 3.67
N CYS A 111 -9.68 38.19 3.87
CA CYS A 111 -10.98 38.34 3.19
C CYS A 111 -10.90 38.75 1.72
N ASN A 112 -9.99 39.66 1.37
CA ASN A 112 -9.99 40.36 0.09
C ASN A 112 -8.86 39.93 -0.87
N LEU A 113 -7.88 39.12 -0.44
CA LEU A 113 -6.88 38.56 -1.36
C LEU A 113 -7.24 37.16 -1.87
N PRO A 114 -6.79 36.78 -3.09
CA PRO A 114 -6.94 35.43 -3.61
C PRO A 114 -6.34 34.34 -2.70
N ALA A 115 -5.20 34.62 -2.07
CA ALA A 115 -4.55 33.77 -1.08
C ALA A 115 -5.49 33.45 0.10
N GLY A 116 -6.17 34.46 0.62
CA GLY A 116 -7.08 34.30 1.74
C GLY A 116 -8.44 33.68 1.34
N GLN A 117 -8.90 33.89 0.10
CA GLN A 117 -10.03 33.11 -0.46
C GLN A 117 -9.70 31.62 -0.52
N GLN A 118 -8.50 31.26 -0.95
CA GLN A 118 -8.03 29.87 -0.98
C GLN A 118 -7.95 29.29 0.45
N ILE A 119 -7.41 30.01 1.41
CA ILE A 119 -7.39 29.60 2.83
C ILE A 119 -8.82 29.35 3.35
N ARG A 120 -9.78 30.24 3.11
CA ARG A 120 -11.18 30.04 3.53
C ARG A 120 -11.81 28.82 2.87
N SER A 121 -11.49 28.55 1.60
CA SER A 121 -11.97 27.36 0.90
C SER A 121 -11.40 26.05 1.48
N GLU A 122 -10.13 26.05 1.89
CA GLU A 122 -9.47 24.92 2.58
C GLU A 122 -10.06 24.68 3.97
N MET A 123 -10.36 25.75 4.71
CA MET A 123 -11.05 25.64 6.01
C MET A 123 -12.45 25.06 5.87
N LEU A 124 -13.20 25.50 4.85
CA LEU A 124 -14.52 24.95 4.55
C LEU A 124 -14.41 23.47 4.15
N ALA A 125 -13.42 23.10 3.34
CA ALA A 125 -13.13 21.71 2.98
C ALA A 125 -12.80 20.85 4.21
N TRP A 126 -11.94 21.35 5.11
CA TRP A 126 -11.61 20.71 6.38
C TRP A 126 -12.88 20.46 7.21
N ASN A 127 -13.72 21.48 7.41
CA ASN A 127 -14.93 21.37 8.23
C ASN A 127 -15.93 20.38 7.63
N ASN A 128 -16.11 20.41 6.31
CA ASN A 128 -17.04 19.52 5.60
C ASN A 128 -16.51 18.08 5.51
N SER A 129 -15.21 17.85 5.66
CA SER A 129 -14.64 16.48 5.66
C SER A 129 -15.10 15.60 6.82
N PHE A 130 -15.73 16.18 7.85
CA PHE A 130 -16.28 15.46 9.01
C PHE A 130 -17.79 15.25 8.92
N LEU A 131 -18.47 15.83 7.93
CA LEU A 131 -19.90 15.68 7.66
C LEU A 131 -20.08 15.44 6.16
N ILE A 132 -20.10 14.16 5.77
CA ILE A 132 -20.04 13.78 4.36
C ILE A 132 -21.37 13.15 3.97
N ALA A 133 -21.92 13.60 2.85
CA ALA A 133 -22.89 12.86 2.08
C ALA A 133 -22.37 12.67 0.65
N ALA A 134 -22.33 11.43 0.18
CA ALA A 134 -21.80 11.14 -1.15
C ALA A 134 -22.46 9.92 -1.80
N ALA A 135 -22.50 9.89 -3.13
CA ALA A 135 -22.93 8.71 -3.88
C ALA A 135 -22.16 8.52 -5.20
N ARG A 136 -21.94 7.27 -5.56
CA ARG A 136 -21.43 6.81 -6.86
C ARG A 136 -22.04 5.46 -7.23
N ASP A 137 -21.93 5.05 -8.48
CA ASP A 137 -22.44 3.75 -8.93
C ASP A 137 -21.74 3.21 -10.18
N ASP A 138 -22.11 2.00 -10.59
CA ASP A 138 -21.52 1.25 -11.70
C ASP A 138 -22.29 1.37 -13.03
N ARG A 139 -23.14 2.39 -13.23
CA ARG A 139 -24.01 2.48 -14.43
C ARG A 139 -23.31 2.88 -15.71
N ALA A 140 -22.13 3.47 -15.64
CA ALA A 140 -21.35 3.84 -16.81
C ALA A 140 -20.86 2.57 -17.53
N PRO A 141 -21.39 2.22 -18.72
CA PRO A 141 -21.29 0.86 -19.25
C PRO A 141 -20.09 0.60 -20.18
N ASP A 142 -19.39 1.64 -20.65
CA ASP A 142 -18.41 1.53 -21.74
C ASP A 142 -16.97 1.78 -21.30
N ARG A 143 -15.97 1.20 -21.99
CA ARG A 143 -14.53 1.51 -21.81
C ARG A 143 -14.14 2.89 -22.38
N ARG A 144 -14.96 3.90 -22.13
CA ARG A 144 -14.77 5.28 -22.58
C ARG A 144 -15.13 6.24 -21.44
N CYS A 145 -14.58 7.44 -21.51
CA CYS A 145 -15.05 8.56 -20.70
C CYS A 145 -16.39 9.08 -21.23
N ALA A 146 -17.07 9.89 -20.41
CA ALA A 146 -18.38 10.46 -20.74
C ALA A 146 -18.37 11.35 -22.00
N ASP A 147 -17.21 11.91 -22.35
CA ASP A 147 -16.97 12.68 -23.57
C ASP A 147 -16.73 11.80 -24.82
N GLY A 148 -16.75 10.47 -24.68
CA GLY A 148 -16.50 9.50 -25.74
C GLY A 148 -15.01 9.16 -25.93
N THR A 149 -14.10 9.75 -25.17
CA THR A 149 -12.66 9.47 -25.23
C THR A 149 -12.40 8.01 -24.84
N PRO A 150 -11.72 7.21 -25.70
CA PRO A 150 -11.31 5.86 -25.33
C PRO A 150 -10.35 5.86 -24.14
N LEU A 151 -10.58 4.97 -23.17
CA LEU A 151 -9.62 4.75 -22.10
C LEU A 151 -8.37 4.07 -22.68
N THR A 152 -7.28 4.82 -22.80
CA THR A 152 -5.96 4.30 -23.20
C THR A 152 -5.20 3.65 -22.05
N LEU A 153 -5.60 3.96 -20.82
CA LEU A 153 -5.06 3.39 -19.58
C LEU A 153 -6.02 2.32 -19.03
N PRO A 154 -5.51 1.31 -18.31
CA PRO A 154 -6.36 0.29 -17.69
C PRO A 154 -7.02 0.81 -16.38
N VAL A 155 -6.87 2.10 -16.05
CA VAL A 155 -7.49 2.80 -14.91
C VAL A 155 -8.49 3.83 -15.42
N VAL A 156 -9.62 4.02 -14.71
CA VAL A 156 -10.57 5.11 -14.97
C VAL A 156 -10.10 6.38 -14.23
N PRO A 157 -9.73 7.46 -14.94
CA PRO A 157 -9.29 8.71 -14.30
C PRO A 157 -10.45 9.44 -13.61
N ALA A 158 -10.14 10.21 -12.57
CA ALA A 158 -11.09 11.16 -11.99
C ALA A 158 -11.61 12.16 -13.05
N GLY A 159 -12.90 12.46 -13.00
CA GLY A 159 -13.59 13.33 -13.96
C GLY A 159 -13.94 12.65 -15.29
N CYS A 160 -13.51 11.41 -15.51
CA CYS A 160 -13.83 10.65 -16.72
C CYS A 160 -15.30 10.23 -16.76
N ARG A 161 -15.93 10.00 -15.58
CA ARG A 161 -17.28 9.47 -15.46
C ARG A 161 -18.06 10.22 -14.39
N PRO A 162 -18.61 11.41 -14.69
CA PRO A 162 -19.38 12.17 -13.73
C PRO A 162 -20.54 11.35 -13.17
N SER A 163 -20.73 11.41 -11.85
CA SER A 163 -21.91 10.82 -11.21
C SER A 163 -23.17 11.59 -11.58
N SER A 164 -24.25 10.86 -11.82
CA SER A 164 -25.58 11.41 -12.09
C SER A 164 -26.43 11.55 -10.82
N TRP A 165 -25.83 11.44 -9.64
CA TRP A 165 -26.53 11.65 -8.36
C TRP A 165 -26.62 13.15 -8.05
N THR A 166 -27.75 13.56 -7.49
CA THR A 166 -28.00 14.91 -7.00
C THR A 166 -28.52 14.86 -5.57
N ALA A 167 -28.48 15.97 -4.85
CA ALA A 167 -29.03 16.05 -3.50
C ALA A 167 -29.82 17.33 -3.26
N ARG A 168 -30.86 17.21 -2.44
CA ARG A 168 -31.64 18.32 -1.89
C ARG A 168 -31.78 18.15 -0.38
N VAL A 169 -32.05 19.23 0.33
CA VAL A 169 -32.43 19.15 1.74
C VAL A 169 -33.81 18.51 1.80
N ALA A 170 -33.96 17.41 2.54
CA ALA A 170 -35.18 16.61 2.55
C ALA A 170 -36.37 17.38 3.13
N GLN A 171 -36.10 18.29 4.07
CA GLN A 171 -37.09 19.13 4.74
C GLN A 171 -37.54 20.36 3.92
N THR A 172 -36.82 20.74 2.87
CA THR A 172 -37.12 21.93 2.06
C THR A 172 -37.09 21.61 0.56
N THR A 173 -37.34 22.61 -0.29
CA THR A 173 -37.11 22.51 -1.75
C THR A 173 -35.71 22.98 -2.14
N ASP A 174 -34.87 23.35 -1.17
CA ASP A 174 -33.55 23.90 -1.43
C ASP A 174 -32.60 22.79 -1.93
N LEU A 175 -31.85 23.10 -2.97
CA LEU A 175 -30.78 22.24 -3.47
C LEU A 175 -29.65 22.23 -2.45
N ALA A 176 -29.20 21.03 -2.05
CA ALA A 176 -28.03 20.91 -1.18
C ALA A 176 -26.82 21.52 -1.90
N ALA A 177 -25.92 22.17 -1.17
CA ALA A 177 -24.75 22.79 -1.80
C ALA A 177 -23.88 21.67 -2.41
N PRO A 178 -23.72 21.64 -3.74
CA PRO A 178 -22.72 20.77 -4.34
C PRO A 178 -21.35 21.25 -3.83
N LEU A 179 -20.60 20.37 -3.17
CA LEU A 179 -19.22 20.69 -2.75
C LEU A 179 -18.24 20.75 -3.94
N ASN A 180 -18.79 20.64 -5.15
CA ASN A 180 -18.18 20.59 -6.48
C ASN A 180 -17.31 21.81 -6.86
N VAL A 181 -17.10 22.77 -5.95
CA VAL A 181 -16.10 23.84 -6.12
C VAL A 181 -14.67 23.30 -6.01
N MET A 182 -14.50 22.04 -5.57
CA MET A 182 -13.28 21.26 -5.75
C MET A 182 -13.48 20.29 -6.93
N PRO A 183 -12.84 20.47 -8.10
CA PRO A 183 -13.08 19.70 -9.32
C PRO A 183 -12.82 18.18 -9.24
N ASN A 184 -12.49 17.64 -8.06
CA ASN A 184 -12.24 16.23 -7.79
C ASN A 184 -12.61 15.89 -6.33
N ALA A 185 -13.68 16.50 -5.80
CA ALA A 185 -14.14 16.21 -4.44
C ALA A 185 -14.43 14.72 -4.33
N VAL A 186 -13.69 14.03 -3.47
CA VAL A 186 -13.82 12.60 -3.21
C VAL A 186 -13.85 12.40 -1.69
N PRO A 187 -14.54 11.37 -1.17
CA PRO A 187 -14.46 11.07 0.25
C PRO A 187 -13.00 10.85 0.65
N PRO A 188 -12.59 11.23 1.87
CA PRO A 188 -11.25 10.97 2.38
C PRO A 188 -10.87 9.50 2.15
N PRO A 189 -9.92 9.19 1.24
CA PRO A 189 -9.73 7.82 0.76
C PRO A 189 -9.40 6.82 1.88
N ARG A 190 -8.67 7.27 2.90
CA ARG A 190 -8.31 6.46 4.08
C ARG A 190 -9.52 6.05 4.92
N ASP A 191 -10.46 6.96 5.15
CA ASP A 191 -11.60 6.72 6.04
C ASP A 191 -12.68 5.84 5.38
N PHE A 192 -12.72 5.79 4.05
CA PHE A 192 -13.74 5.08 3.28
C PHE A 192 -13.13 4.00 2.37
N SER A 193 -11.94 3.52 2.71
CA SER A 193 -11.20 2.54 1.90
C SER A 193 -11.92 1.20 1.75
N ASP A 194 -12.84 0.88 2.67
CA ASP A 194 -13.68 -0.32 2.65
C ASP A 194 -14.64 -0.37 1.45
N PHE A 195 -14.97 0.79 0.87
CA PHE A 195 -15.74 0.85 -0.37
C PHE A 195 -14.94 0.44 -1.61
N ALA A 196 -13.62 0.61 -1.56
CA ALA A 196 -12.76 0.25 -2.67
C ALA A 196 -12.62 -1.28 -2.74
N THR A 197 -12.85 -1.86 -3.92
CA THR A 197 -12.74 -3.31 -4.10
C THR A 197 -11.81 -3.63 -5.25
N ARG A 198 -11.07 -4.74 -5.16
CA ARG A 198 -10.12 -5.18 -6.20
C ARG A 198 -10.76 -5.50 -7.56
N ARG A 199 -12.11 -5.60 -7.63
CA ARG A 199 -12.86 -6.06 -8.81
C ARG A 199 -14.05 -5.17 -9.23
N ALA A 200 -14.34 -4.08 -8.53
CA ALA A 200 -15.42 -3.18 -8.95
C ALA A 200 -15.01 -2.46 -10.25
N ASN A 201 -15.59 -2.91 -11.35
CA ASN A 201 -15.36 -2.30 -12.64
C ASN A 201 -16.22 -1.03 -12.76
N GLN A 202 -15.61 0.04 -13.28
CA GLN A 202 -16.35 1.09 -14.00
C GLN A 202 -17.28 1.99 -13.17
N LEU A 203 -16.96 2.19 -11.88
CA LEU A 203 -17.65 3.17 -11.04
C LEU A 203 -17.53 4.60 -11.59
N SER A 204 -18.58 5.39 -11.39
CA SER A 204 -18.57 6.84 -11.59
C SER A 204 -17.67 7.53 -10.56
N ASP A 205 -17.34 8.79 -10.83
CA ASP A 205 -16.84 9.74 -9.84
C ASP A 205 -17.80 9.81 -8.64
N TRP A 206 -17.29 10.22 -7.48
CA TRP A 206 -18.15 10.52 -6.34
C TRP A 206 -18.87 11.85 -6.54
N ALA A 207 -20.18 11.90 -6.31
CA ALA A 207 -20.91 13.15 -6.14
C ALA A 207 -20.99 13.48 -4.63
N LEU A 208 -20.47 14.64 -4.21
CA LEU A 208 -20.42 15.05 -2.79
C LEU A 208 -21.37 16.22 -2.51
N PHE A 209 -22.03 16.14 -1.37
CA PHE A 209 -23.04 17.09 -0.93
C PHE A 209 -22.76 17.51 0.51
N GLY A 210 -22.79 18.82 0.76
CA GLY A 210 -22.73 19.40 2.09
C GLY A 210 -24.11 19.92 2.53
N PRO A 211 -24.42 19.92 3.84
CA PRO A 211 -25.63 20.56 4.35
C PRO A 211 -25.58 22.08 4.11
N LEU A 212 -26.74 22.71 3.94
CA LEU A 212 -26.84 24.15 3.62
C LEU A 212 -26.79 25.03 4.87
N ARG A 213 -27.32 24.56 6.01
CA ARG A 213 -27.53 25.42 7.17
C ARG A 213 -27.18 24.79 8.52
N GLU A 214 -27.27 23.46 8.72
CA GLU A 214 -27.06 22.86 10.05
C GLU A 214 -26.47 21.43 10.10
N ARG A 215 -26.12 21.03 11.34
CA ARG A 215 -25.61 19.71 11.78
C ARG A 215 -26.62 18.56 11.60
N ASP A 216 -27.92 18.87 11.50
CA ASP A 216 -29.04 17.93 11.55
C ASP A 216 -29.89 17.89 10.27
N ASP A 217 -29.45 18.58 9.20
CA ASP A 217 -30.12 18.56 7.90
C ASP A 217 -30.15 17.13 7.34
N ARG A 218 -31.35 16.68 6.91
CA ARG A 218 -31.48 15.41 6.19
C ARG A 218 -31.32 15.69 4.72
N LEU A 219 -30.63 14.80 4.01
CA LEU A 219 -30.45 14.90 2.58
C LEU A 219 -31.25 13.83 1.85
N ALA A 220 -31.79 14.20 0.70
CA ALA A 220 -32.46 13.30 -0.23
C ALA A 220 -31.58 13.17 -1.49
N LEU A 221 -30.80 12.10 -1.56
CA LEU A 221 -29.91 11.80 -2.68
C LEU A 221 -30.72 11.06 -3.75
N SER A 222 -30.72 11.59 -4.97
CA SER A 222 -31.59 11.09 -6.03
C SER A 222 -30.83 10.83 -7.33
N SER A 223 -31.27 9.82 -8.08
CA SER A 223 -30.81 9.59 -9.45
C SER A 223 -31.82 8.79 -10.28
N ARG A 224 -31.70 8.85 -11.61
CA ARG A 224 -32.59 8.12 -12.54
C ARG A 224 -31.95 6.84 -13.04
N LEU A 225 -32.53 5.70 -12.66
CA LEU A 225 -32.08 4.38 -13.08
C LEU A 225 -32.64 4.05 -14.47
N PRO A 226 -31.80 3.58 -15.42
CA PRO A 226 -32.28 3.23 -16.75
C PRO A 226 -33.20 2.00 -16.74
N ALA A 227 -34.05 1.90 -17.77
CA ALA A 227 -34.85 0.72 -18.02
C ALA A 227 -33.97 -0.53 -18.24
N GLY A 228 -34.51 -1.71 -17.95
CA GLY A 228 -33.84 -3.01 -18.09
C GLY A 228 -33.63 -3.73 -16.77
N GLY A 229 -32.97 -4.89 -16.83
CA GLY A 229 -32.74 -5.79 -15.69
C GLY A 229 -31.31 -5.82 -15.15
N ARG A 230 -30.41 -4.94 -15.64
CA ARG A 230 -29.01 -4.90 -15.20
C ARG A 230 -28.95 -4.69 -13.68
N ARG A 231 -28.14 -5.48 -12.98
CA ARG A 231 -27.80 -5.20 -11.58
C ARG A 231 -27.08 -3.86 -11.50
N ILE A 232 -27.45 -3.03 -10.53
CA ILE A 232 -26.80 -1.74 -10.29
C ILE A 232 -26.29 -1.75 -8.85
N THR A 233 -25.01 -1.49 -8.68
CA THR A 233 -24.40 -1.29 -7.37
C THR A 233 -24.17 0.20 -7.13
N VAL A 234 -24.65 0.69 -5.99
CA VAL A 234 -24.51 2.09 -5.55
C VAL A 234 -23.73 2.10 -4.25
N ASP A 235 -22.60 2.79 -4.23
CA ASP A 235 -21.89 3.10 -2.99
C ASP A 235 -22.37 4.46 -2.49
N MET A 236 -22.75 4.54 -1.22
CA MET A 236 -23.31 5.75 -0.63
C MET A 236 -22.74 6.00 0.77
N ILE A 237 -22.30 7.23 1.01
CA ILE A 237 -21.95 7.72 2.33
C ILE A 237 -23.15 8.57 2.77
N LEU A 238 -24.04 7.98 3.54
CA LEU A 238 -25.25 8.57 4.10
C LEU A 238 -25.76 7.58 5.16
N GLU A 239 -26.34 8.04 6.26
CA GLU A 239 -27.10 7.16 7.16
C GLU A 239 -28.56 7.11 6.66
N PRO A 240 -28.97 6.05 5.93
CA PRO A 240 -30.19 6.05 5.17
C PRO A 240 -31.35 5.67 6.09
N SER A 241 -32.38 6.50 6.09
CA SER A 241 -33.60 6.26 6.88
C SER A 241 -34.75 5.74 6.04
N ARG A 242 -34.75 6.07 4.74
CA ARG A 242 -35.85 5.76 3.82
C ARG A 242 -35.36 5.68 2.38
N ILE A 243 -35.93 4.75 1.62
CA ILE A 243 -35.82 4.69 0.16
C ILE A 243 -37.19 5.01 -0.43
N VAL A 244 -37.22 5.86 -1.45
CA VAL A 244 -38.41 6.25 -2.20
C VAL A 244 -38.18 5.94 -3.67
N VAL A 245 -39.16 5.28 -4.30
CA VAL A 245 -39.16 4.97 -5.73
C VAL A 245 -40.56 5.28 -6.28
N GLY A 246 -40.67 6.35 -7.08
CA GLY A 246 -41.97 6.86 -7.50
C GLY A 246 -42.85 7.20 -6.30
N ASN A 247 -43.98 6.49 -6.15
CA ASN A 247 -44.92 6.69 -5.03
C ASN A 247 -44.73 5.67 -3.89
N GLU A 248 -43.86 4.67 -4.07
CA GLU A 248 -43.59 3.66 -3.06
C GLU A 248 -42.42 4.09 -2.16
N ARG A 249 -42.49 3.72 -0.88
CA ARG A 249 -41.45 4.03 0.10
C ARG A 249 -41.23 2.86 1.05
N ALA A 250 -39.98 2.63 1.42
CA ALA A 250 -39.60 1.72 2.49
C ALA A 250 -38.70 2.44 3.48
N ASN A 251 -38.94 2.23 4.77
CA ASN A 251 -38.01 2.67 5.81
C ASN A 251 -36.90 1.64 5.97
N LEU A 252 -35.71 2.11 6.31
CA LEU A 252 -34.57 1.26 6.64
C LEU A 252 -34.36 1.30 8.16
N ASP A 253 -34.03 0.15 8.73
CA ASP A 253 -33.67 0.04 10.14
C ASP A 253 -32.18 0.34 10.31
N PRO A 254 -31.78 1.44 10.97
CA PRO A 254 -30.38 1.78 11.16
C PRO A 254 -29.63 0.75 12.02
N LYS A 255 -30.32 -0.10 12.78
CA LYS A 255 -29.69 -1.12 13.62
C LYS A 255 -29.29 -2.39 12.86
N ARG A 256 -29.66 -2.53 11.58
CA ARG A 256 -29.41 -3.72 10.78
C ARG A 256 -28.33 -3.44 9.76
N ASP A 257 -27.23 -4.19 9.81
CA ASP A 257 -26.16 -4.08 8.83
C ASP A 257 -26.56 -4.59 7.45
N GLN A 258 -27.47 -5.56 7.38
CA GLN A 258 -27.98 -6.07 6.12
C GLN A 258 -29.50 -6.12 6.14
N GLN A 259 -30.11 -5.59 5.09
CA GLN A 259 -31.55 -5.63 4.90
C GLN A 259 -31.92 -5.55 3.43
N THR A 260 -33.01 -6.18 3.04
CA THR A 260 -33.53 -6.12 1.66
C THR A 260 -34.95 -5.58 1.68
N VAL A 261 -35.21 -4.59 0.85
CA VAL A 261 -36.54 -4.01 0.64
C VAL A 261 -36.99 -4.26 -0.80
N ARG A 262 -38.30 -4.43 -0.99
CA ARG A 262 -38.90 -4.56 -2.33
C ARG A 262 -39.75 -3.33 -2.60
N LEU A 263 -39.44 -2.61 -3.67
CA LEU A 263 -40.10 -1.36 -4.06
C LEU A 263 -40.22 -1.29 -5.57
N ALA A 264 -41.41 -0.95 -6.08
CA ALA A 264 -41.69 -0.74 -7.50
C ALA A 264 -41.16 -1.87 -8.41
N GLY A 265 -41.30 -3.13 -7.97
CA GLY A 265 -40.83 -4.32 -8.71
C GLY A 265 -39.32 -4.57 -8.67
N MET A 266 -38.56 -3.78 -7.89
CA MET A 266 -37.13 -3.98 -7.64
C MET A 266 -36.88 -4.61 -6.27
N SER A 267 -35.80 -5.38 -6.17
CA SER A 267 -35.24 -5.83 -4.89
C SER A 267 -33.97 -5.03 -4.62
N ILE A 268 -33.97 -4.27 -3.52
CA ILE A 268 -32.89 -3.38 -3.11
C ILE A 268 -32.31 -3.96 -1.83
N ALA A 269 -31.15 -4.61 -1.95
CA ALA A 269 -30.36 -5.04 -0.80
C ALA A 269 -29.49 -3.86 -0.35
N ALA A 270 -29.55 -3.52 0.93
CA ALA A 270 -28.73 -2.51 1.57
C ALA A 270 -27.79 -3.21 2.56
N GLU A 271 -26.50 -3.00 2.39
CA GLU A 271 -25.44 -3.53 3.24
C GLU A 271 -24.61 -2.36 3.79
N ARG A 272 -24.44 -2.30 5.10
CA ARG A 272 -23.56 -1.33 5.77
C ARG A 272 -22.12 -1.78 5.58
N ILE A 273 -21.27 -0.84 5.14
CA ILE A 273 -19.83 -1.03 4.96
C ILE A 273 -19.11 -0.20 6.02
N CYS A 274 -18.23 -0.84 6.80
CA CYS A 274 -17.47 -0.23 7.89
C CYS A 274 -16.03 -0.79 7.92
N SER A 275 -15.21 -0.25 8.82
CA SER A 275 -13.84 -0.73 9.03
C SER A 275 -13.89 -2.13 9.66
N ASP A 276 -13.02 -3.05 9.25
CA ASP A 276 -12.89 -4.35 9.94
C ASP A 276 -12.14 -4.16 11.28
N SER A 277 -12.79 -3.57 12.29
CA SER A 277 -12.22 -3.48 13.63
C SER A 277 -12.64 -4.67 14.48
N ASP A 278 -11.67 -5.38 15.05
CA ASP A 278 -11.94 -6.45 16.04
C ASP A 278 -12.58 -5.92 17.33
N ASP A 279 -12.66 -4.59 17.51
CA ASP A 279 -13.19 -3.94 18.71
C ASP A 279 -14.73 -3.92 18.76
N PHE A 280 -15.43 -4.22 17.66
CA PHE A 280 -16.89 -4.17 17.56
C PHE A 280 -17.47 -5.48 17.02
N ALA A 281 -18.67 -5.85 17.48
CA ALA A 281 -19.32 -7.08 17.03
C ALA A 281 -20.11 -6.88 15.72
N THR A 282 -20.49 -5.64 15.40
CA THR A 282 -21.29 -5.29 14.21
C THR A 282 -20.92 -3.92 13.65
N CYS A 283 -21.14 -3.68 12.35
CA CYS A 283 -20.92 -2.37 11.74
C CYS A 283 -21.88 -1.30 12.29
N ALA A 284 -23.08 -1.68 12.72
CA ALA A 284 -24.04 -0.78 13.34
C ALA A 284 -23.52 -0.23 14.67
N GLU A 285 -22.79 -1.03 15.44
CA GLU A 285 -22.10 -0.56 16.64
C GLU A 285 -21.02 0.46 16.28
N GLU A 286 -20.17 0.18 15.30
CA GLU A 286 -19.15 1.14 14.82
C GLU A 286 -19.77 2.47 14.39
N ALA A 287 -20.86 2.41 13.62
CA ALA A 287 -21.57 3.58 13.14
C ALA A 287 -22.19 4.39 14.28
N ALA A 288 -22.80 3.74 15.27
CA ALA A 288 -23.34 4.40 16.47
C ALA A 288 -22.24 5.10 17.30
N GLN A 289 -21.00 4.64 17.15
CA GLN A 289 -19.81 5.21 17.76
C GLN A 289 -19.22 6.37 16.93
N GLY A 290 -19.77 6.68 15.74
CA GLY A 290 -19.31 7.79 14.89
C GLY A 290 -18.04 7.49 14.09
N LEU A 291 -17.72 6.21 13.91
CA LEU A 291 -16.65 5.77 13.02
C LEU A 291 -17.07 5.92 11.55
N PRO A 292 -16.12 6.11 10.61
CA PRO A 292 -16.41 6.16 9.19
C PRO A 292 -17.18 4.90 8.73
N HIS A 293 -18.29 5.11 8.03
CA HIS A 293 -19.12 4.05 7.50
C HIS A 293 -19.92 4.55 6.31
N GLY A 294 -20.53 3.62 5.57
CA GLY A 294 -21.58 3.94 4.62
C GLY A 294 -22.36 2.70 4.22
N TRP A 295 -23.01 2.76 3.07
CA TRP A 295 -23.90 1.73 2.60
C TRP A 295 -23.65 1.39 1.14
N ARG A 296 -23.63 0.10 0.84
CA ARG A 296 -23.69 -0.45 -0.52
C ARG A 296 -25.10 -0.93 -0.80
N PHE A 297 -25.73 -0.35 -1.81
CA PHE A 297 -27.02 -0.79 -2.30
C PHE A 297 -26.83 -1.64 -3.55
N THR A 298 -27.41 -2.84 -3.56
CA THR A 298 -27.50 -3.70 -4.74
C THR A 298 -28.94 -3.74 -5.22
N ILE A 299 -29.17 -3.14 -6.38
CA ILE A 299 -30.50 -2.99 -6.98
C ILE A 299 -30.64 -4.02 -8.11
N THR A 300 -31.62 -4.91 -7.96
CA THR A 300 -31.95 -5.96 -8.92
C THR A 300 -33.44 -5.94 -9.28
N GLY A 301 -33.80 -6.58 -10.39
CA GLY A 301 -35.17 -6.61 -10.90
C GLY A 301 -35.35 -5.83 -12.20
N GLN A 302 -36.46 -6.11 -12.89
CA GLN A 302 -36.77 -5.54 -14.21
C GLN A 302 -37.45 -4.17 -14.09
N ARG A 303 -36.81 -3.14 -14.64
CA ARG A 303 -37.37 -1.78 -14.76
C ARG A 303 -37.95 -1.58 -16.15
N ARG A 304 -39.26 -1.38 -16.28
CA ARG A 304 -39.93 -1.19 -17.59
C ARG A 304 -39.64 0.16 -18.24
N ARG A 305 -39.30 1.16 -17.44
CA ARG A 305 -38.99 2.54 -17.85
C ARG A 305 -37.90 3.10 -16.95
N GLU A 306 -37.34 4.24 -17.35
CA GLU A 306 -36.48 5.01 -16.46
C GLU A 306 -37.21 5.33 -15.15
N THR A 307 -36.55 5.09 -14.02
CA THR A 307 -37.17 5.16 -12.69
C THR A 307 -36.28 5.97 -11.76
N GLU A 308 -36.84 7.02 -11.16
CA GLU A 308 -36.14 7.81 -10.14
C GLU A 308 -36.13 7.05 -8.81
N ILE A 309 -34.94 6.94 -8.23
CA ILE A 309 -34.72 6.46 -6.87
C ILE A 309 -34.20 7.60 -6.02
N THR A 310 -34.75 7.73 -4.81
CA THR A 310 -34.28 8.68 -3.80
C THR A 310 -33.98 7.93 -2.51
N VAL A 311 -32.80 8.19 -1.93
CA VAL A 311 -32.43 7.73 -0.59
C VAL A 311 -32.39 8.95 0.32
N GLU A 312 -33.23 8.93 1.36
CA GLU A 312 -33.29 9.99 2.36
C GLU A 312 -32.57 9.57 3.64
N GLY A 313 -31.69 10.42 4.14
CA GLY A 313 -30.87 10.10 5.30
C GLY A 313 -30.13 11.28 5.87
N SER A 314 -29.37 11.05 6.93
CA SER A 314 -28.51 12.05 7.55
C SER A 314 -27.08 11.92 7.01
N PRO A 315 -26.33 13.03 6.82
CA PRO A 315 -24.90 12.96 6.51
C PRO A 315 -24.13 12.15 7.54
N VAL A 316 -23.13 11.40 7.10
CA VAL A 316 -22.27 10.62 7.99
C VAL A 316 -21.29 11.55 8.69
N ARG A 317 -21.28 11.49 10.03
CA ARG A 317 -20.28 12.15 10.85
C ARG A 317 -19.08 11.24 11.01
N ALA A 318 -18.03 11.45 10.20
CA ALA A 318 -16.82 10.63 10.24
C ALA A 318 -15.75 11.30 11.10
N VAL A 319 -15.44 10.72 12.27
CA VAL A 319 -14.34 11.17 13.14
C VAL A 319 -13.32 10.03 13.27
N PRO A 320 -12.00 10.27 13.12
CA PRO A 320 -11.01 9.20 13.30
C PRO A 320 -11.09 8.57 14.71
N PRO A 321 -10.87 7.25 14.87
CA PRO A 321 -10.93 6.56 16.16
C PRO A 321 -10.12 7.25 17.27
N ARG A 322 -8.85 7.58 17.01
CA ARG A 322 -7.97 8.26 17.99
C ARG A 322 -8.42 9.69 18.32
N ALA A 323 -9.02 10.39 17.37
CA ALA A 323 -9.55 11.73 17.61
C ALA A 323 -10.77 11.66 18.54
N ARG A 324 -11.56 10.59 18.46
CA ARG A 324 -12.74 10.37 19.31
C ARG A 324 -12.40 10.21 20.79
N GLU A 325 -11.34 9.48 21.11
CA GLU A 325 -10.84 9.31 22.49
C GLU A 325 -10.51 10.67 23.12
N ILE A 326 -9.95 11.57 22.31
CA ILE A 326 -9.64 12.94 22.70
C ILE A 326 -10.92 13.80 22.81
N LEU A 327 -11.89 13.60 21.91
CA LEU A 327 -13.10 14.42 21.77
C LEU A 327 -14.27 14.03 22.69
N GLY A 328 -14.27 12.86 23.36
CA GLY A 328 -15.49 12.38 24.03
C GLY A 328 -15.42 11.37 25.20
N GLY A 329 -14.26 10.90 25.67
CA GLY A 329 -14.22 9.90 26.76
C GLY A 329 -14.02 10.51 28.16
N THR A 330 -14.95 10.37 29.10
CA THR A 330 -14.76 10.76 30.51
C THR A 330 -13.91 9.76 31.33
N THR A 331 -13.57 8.60 30.77
CA THR A 331 -12.97 7.46 31.50
C THR A 331 -11.63 6.95 30.96
N ALA A 332 -11.06 7.55 29.91
CA ALA A 332 -9.81 7.05 29.32
C ALA A 332 -8.57 7.76 29.90
N GLN A 333 -7.75 7.03 30.66
CA GLN A 333 -6.36 7.40 30.93
C GLN A 333 -5.54 7.05 29.68
N ALA A 334 -5.22 8.05 28.84
CA ALA A 334 -4.43 7.87 27.62
C ALA A 334 -2.94 8.11 27.93
N GLU A 335 -2.08 7.14 27.60
CA GLU A 335 -0.64 7.20 27.92
C GLU A 335 0.18 8.11 26.99
N ASP A 336 -0.32 8.59 25.84
CA ASP A 336 0.48 9.47 24.95
C ASP A 336 -0.24 10.68 24.32
N GLY A 337 -1.52 10.90 24.62
CA GLY A 337 -2.21 12.20 24.51
C GLY A 337 -2.31 12.95 23.17
N LYS A 338 -1.50 12.66 22.13
CA LYS A 338 -1.33 13.45 20.89
C LYS A 338 -1.86 12.73 19.64
N VAL A 339 -2.54 13.46 18.76
CA VAL A 339 -3.19 12.98 17.54
C VAL A 339 -3.02 14.00 16.42
N LYS A 340 -2.45 13.55 15.30
CA LYS A 340 -2.38 14.35 14.08
C LYS A 340 -3.60 14.11 13.19
N LEU A 341 -4.34 15.18 12.89
CA LEU A 341 -5.47 15.23 11.98
C LEU A 341 -5.03 15.80 10.62
N TRP A 342 -5.49 15.19 9.53
CA TRP A 342 -5.22 15.66 8.18
C TRP A 342 -6.43 15.43 7.28
N ARG A 343 -7.13 16.52 6.95
CA ARG A 343 -8.52 16.48 6.46
C ARG A 343 -8.83 17.47 5.32
N SER A 344 -7.85 18.29 4.91
CA SER A 344 -7.87 19.10 3.68
C SER A 344 -6.54 19.00 2.94
N SER A 345 -6.45 19.57 1.74
CA SER A 345 -5.25 19.50 0.91
C SER A 345 -4.04 20.17 1.57
N HIS A 346 -4.29 21.25 2.30
CA HIS A 346 -3.22 22.09 2.86
C HIS A 346 -3.29 22.29 4.38
N ILE A 347 -4.38 21.96 5.08
CA ILE A 347 -4.45 22.16 6.54
C ILE A 347 -4.15 20.85 7.27
N GLU A 348 -3.34 20.92 8.33
CA GLU A 348 -3.14 19.86 9.32
C GLU A 348 -3.38 20.38 10.74
N ALA A 349 -3.72 19.49 11.67
CA ALA A 349 -3.83 19.84 13.09
C ALA A 349 -3.12 18.78 13.95
N ASP A 350 -2.19 19.17 14.81
CA ASP A 350 -1.62 18.30 15.84
C ASP A 350 -2.32 18.56 17.16
N CYS A 351 -3.03 17.57 17.68
CA CYS A 351 -4.03 17.73 18.74
C CYS A 351 -3.67 16.90 19.96
N GLU A 352 -3.69 17.51 21.14
CA GLU A 352 -3.56 16.82 22.41
C GLU A 352 -4.69 17.14 23.39
N ARG A 353 -5.01 16.19 24.26
CA ARG A 353 -6.01 16.40 25.30
C ARG A 353 -5.38 17.03 26.53
N ALA A 354 -5.70 18.30 26.81
CA ALA A 354 -5.30 18.96 28.04
C ALA A 354 -6.51 19.14 28.97
N LYS A 355 -6.61 18.29 30.01
CA LYS A 355 -7.73 18.26 30.98
C LYS A 355 -9.08 17.97 30.27
N ALA A 356 -9.93 18.99 30.09
CA ALA A 356 -11.25 18.92 29.45
C ALA A 356 -11.31 19.70 28.12
N LYS A 357 -10.17 20.18 27.61
CA LYS A 357 -10.08 20.94 26.36
C LYS A 357 -9.20 20.21 25.37
N LEU A 358 -9.56 20.34 24.10
CA LEU A 358 -8.72 19.95 22.98
C LEU A 358 -7.73 21.09 22.69
N VAL A 359 -6.43 20.81 22.79
CA VAL A 359 -5.37 21.74 22.41
C VAL A 359 -4.83 21.27 21.08
N CYS A 360 -4.98 22.06 20.01
CA CYS A 360 -4.38 21.71 18.72
C CYS A 360 -3.54 22.84 18.13
N GLU A 361 -2.44 22.47 17.52
CA GLU A 361 -1.62 23.33 16.68
C GLU A 361 -2.03 23.12 15.21
N LEU A 362 -2.55 24.18 14.58
CA LEU A 362 -2.87 24.18 13.15
C LEU A 362 -1.62 24.47 12.33
N GLY A 363 -1.39 23.67 11.29
CA GLY A 363 -0.29 23.82 10.34
C GLY A 363 -0.78 23.90 8.90
N TRP A 364 0.04 24.49 8.03
CA TRP A 364 -0.17 24.50 6.59
C TRP A 364 0.86 23.63 5.88
N ARG A 365 0.39 22.72 5.03
CA ARG A 365 1.20 21.85 4.18
C ARG A 365 1.31 22.44 2.79
N GLY A 366 2.54 22.62 2.31
CA GLY A 366 2.81 23.07 0.96
C GLY A 366 2.09 22.22 -0.10
N ALA A 367 1.53 22.89 -1.10
CA ALA A 367 0.68 22.29 -2.12
C ALA A 367 1.37 21.14 -2.87
N VAL A 368 0.78 19.94 -2.80
CA VAL A 368 1.00 18.91 -3.81
C VAL A 368 0.09 19.22 -5.00
N THR A 369 0.38 20.30 -5.72
CA THR A 369 -0.13 20.52 -7.07
C THR A 369 0.96 21.18 -7.91
N GLN A 370 1.81 20.34 -8.50
CA GLN A 370 2.35 20.68 -9.81
C GLN A 370 1.76 19.69 -10.81
N ARG A 371 0.72 20.12 -11.53
CA ARG A 371 0.77 19.98 -12.99
C ARG A 371 1.90 20.88 -13.46
N ARG A 372 3.13 20.42 -13.31
CA ARG A 372 4.15 20.77 -14.28
C ARG A 372 3.93 19.81 -15.43
N SER A 373 3.55 20.34 -16.58
CA SER A 373 4.00 19.82 -17.86
C SER A 373 5.53 19.97 -17.95
N GLY A 374 6.25 19.41 -16.98
CA GLY A 374 7.69 19.24 -17.09
C GLY A 374 7.88 18.19 -18.14
N ALA A 375 8.69 18.48 -19.16
CA ALA A 375 9.13 17.50 -20.14
C ALA A 375 9.39 16.17 -19.41
N GLY A 376 8.76 15.09 -19.89
CA GLY A 376 8.86 13.77 -19.27
C GLY A 376 10.33 13.46 -19.06
N ARG A 377 10.75 13.29 -17.81
CA ARG A 377 12.13 12.90 -17.55
C ARG A 377 12.30 11.47 -18.03
N ALA A 378 13.36 11.24 -18.82
CA ALA A 378 13.65 9.92 -19.33
C ALA A 378 13.90 8.95 -18.17
N LEU A 379 13.27 7.79 -18.26
CA LEU A 379 13.49 6.64 -17.41
C LEU A 379 13.78 5.45 -18.33
N ALA A 380 14.88 4.74 -18.08
CA ALA A 380 15.28 3.56 -18.83
C ALA A 380 15.53 2.37 -17.91
N PHE A 381 15.48 1.15 -18.45
CA PHE A 381 15.91 -0.07 -17.79
C PHE A 381 17.43 -0.19 -17.74
N ALA A 382 17.94 -1.17 -16.98
CA ALA A 382 19.38 -1.35 -16.78
C ALA A 382 20.17 -1.62 -18.08
N ASP A 383 19.50 -2.11 -19.14
CA ASP A 383 20.07 -2.35 -20.47
C ASP A 383 19.94 -1.14 -21.43
N GLY A 384 19.40 -0.01 -20.95
CA GLY A 384 19.20 1.21 -21.72
C GLY A 384 17.86 1.28 -22.47
N THR A 385 17.05 0.23 -22.43
CA THR A 385 15.71 0.25 -23.05
C THR A 385 14.83 1.30 -22.37
N PRO A 386 14.16 2.21 -23.11
CA PRO A 386 13.30 3.22 -22.48
C PRO A 386 12.09 2.57 -21.81
N ALA A 387 11.75 3.05 -20.61
CA ALA A 387 10.55 2.65 -19.88
C ALA A 387 9.40 3.65 -20.07
N LEU A 388 9.70 4.92 -20.35
CA LEU A 388 8.73 5.97 -20.60
C LEU A 388 8.98 6.64 -21.95
N ASP A 389 7.93 7.22 -22.53
CA ASP A 389 8.01 8.09 -23.70
C ASP A 389 8.49 9.51 -23.34
N ALA A 390 8.59 10.38 -24.35
CA ALA A 390 9.01 11.79 -24.18
C ALA A 390 8.06 12.63 -23.32
N ASN A 391 6.82 12.17 -23.09
CA ASN A 391 5.81 12.83 -22.27
C ASN A 391 5.75 12.25 -20.85
N GLY A 392 6.60 11.28 -20.51
CA GLY A 392 6.60 10.62 -19.20
C GLY A 392 5.48 9.59 -19.05
N VAL A 393 4.91 9.12 -20.16
CA VAL A 393 3.91 8.04 -20.20
C VAL A 393 4.62 6.70 -20.33
N PRO A 394 4.24 5.67 -19.57
CA PRO A 394 4.83 4.34 -19.68
C PRO A 394 4.70 3.74 -21.07
N LEU A 395 5.79 3.16 -21.58
CA LEU A 395 5.81 2.39 -22.81
C LEU A 395 5.22 0.99 -22.59
N PRO A 396 4.69 0.32 -23.64
CA PRO A 396 4.06 -1.00 -23.51
C PRO A 396 4.91 -2.05 -22.79
N ILE A 397 6.24 -1.97 -22.94
CA ILE A 397 7.18 -2.87 -22.26
C ILE A 397 7.05 -2.85 -20.72
N VAL A 398 6.61 -1.74 -20.12
CA VAL A 398 6.39 -1.66 -18.66
C VAL A 398 5.30 -2.63 -18.22
N ASP A 399 4.22 -2.71 -18.99
CA ASP A 399 3.09 -3.61 -18.74
C ASP A 399 3.46 -5.06 -19.07
N GLU A 400 4.15 -5.29 -20.21
CA GLU A 400 4.65 -6.62 -20.58
C GLU A 400 5.58 -7.23 -19.53
N LEU A 401 6.32 -6.38 -18.80
CA LEU A 401 7.20 -6.77 -17.72
C LEU A 401 6.54 -6.82 -16.34
N GLY A 402 5.25 -6.45 -16.20
CA GLY A 402 4.54 -6.45 -14.92
C GLY A 402 5.03 -5.40 -13.93
N LEU A 403 5.54 -4.27 -14.42
CA LEU A 403 6.15 -3.22 -13.59
C LEU A 403 5.21 -2.04 -13.34
N THR A 404 3.96 -2.15 -13.76
CA THR A 404 2.92 -1.12 -13.66
C THR A 404 2.67 -0.68 -12.22
N ALA A 405 2.64 -1.60 -11.25
CA ALA A 405 2.49 -1.27 -9.82
C ALA A 405 3.56 -0.30 -9.29
N MET A 406 4.78 -0.42 -9.80
CA MET A 406 5.93 0.41 -9.43
C MET A 406 6.00 1.70 -10.25
N ILE A 407 6.01 1.55 -11.58
CA ILE A 407 6.26 2.65 -12.51
C ILE A 407 5.05 3.59 -12.56
N GLY A 408 3.85 3.04 -12.50
CA GLY A 408 2.59 3.77 -12.59
C GLY A 408 2.15 4.06 -14.02
N TYR A 409 1.11 4.90 -14.15
CA TYR A 409 0.44 5.22 -15.41
C TYR A 409 0.77 6.60 -16.00
N GLY A 410 1.82 7.25 -15.50
CA GLY A 410 2.24 8.60 -15.91
C GLY A 410 2.11 9.64 -14.78
N ALA A 411 2.14 10.92 -15.15
CA ALA A 411 2.26 12.03 -14.20
C ALA A 411 1.07 12.19 -13.21
N GLY A 412 -0.12 11.68 -13.59
CA GLY A 412 -1.33 11.75 -12.76
C GLY A 412 -1.48 10.63 -11.74
N ASP A 413 -0.62 9.60 -11.79
CA ASP A 413 -0.74 8.41 -10.95
C ASP A 413 -0.03 8.60 -9.59
N VAL A 414 -0.71 9.25 -8.64
CA VAL A 414 -0.14 9.68 -7.36
C VAL A 414 0.58 8.53 -6.63
N GLY A 415 1.80 8.83 -6.16
CA GLY A 415 2.64 7.89 -5.42
C GLY A 415 3.46 6.95 -6.29
N SER A 416 3.17 6.83 -7.59
CA SER A 416 4.01 6.06 -8.53
C SER A 416 5.36 6.72 -8.80
N LEU A 417 6.29 5.96 -9.39
CA LEU A 417 7.54 6.52 -9.87
C LEU A 417 7.29 7.58 -10.95
N SER A 418 6.46 7.29 -11.97
CA SER A 418 6.18 8.22 -13.08
C SER A 418 5.62 9.56 -12.62
N ALA A 419 4.73 9.56 -11.63
CA ALA A 419 4.20 10.80 -11.05
C ALA A 419 5.21 11.58 -10.21
N ALA A 420 6.24 10.90 -9.69
CA ALA A 420 7.28 11.52 -8.88
C ALA A 420 8.50 11.97 -9.70
N LEU A 421 8.67 11.51 -10.94
CA LEU A 421 9.86 11.82 -11.77
C LEU A 421 10.09 13.31 -11.97
N GLY A 422 9.03 14.12 -12.08
CA GLY A 422 9.15 15.57 -12.18
C GLY A 422 9.76 16.24 -10.95
N ARG A 423 9.84 15.53 -9.81
CA ARG A 423 10.44 15.98 -8.55
C ARG A 423 11.84 15.41 -8.31
N ALA A 424 12.38 14.65 -9.26
CA ALA A 424 13.69 14.04 -9.12
C ALA A 424 14.79 15.11 -8.99
N ARG A 425 15.70 14.92 -8.03
CA ARG A 425 16.69 15.92 -7.60
C ARG A 425 17.93 16.00 -8.50
N THR A 426 17.97 15.20 -9.55
CA THR A 426 19.08 15.08 -10.51
C THR A 426 18.79 15.80 -11.83
N ARG A 427 19.82 16.06 -12.63
CA ARG A 427 19.75 16.48 -14.04
C ARG A 427 20.03 15.32 -15.00
N GLU A 428 20.53 14.19 -14.49
CA GLU A 428 20.83 13.00 -15.26
C GLU A 428 19.56 12.22 -15.65
N ASN A 429 19.68 11.40 -16.68
CA ASN A 429 18.65 10.43 -17.03
C ASN A 429 18.59 9.35 -15.95
N LEU A 430 17.38 8.97 -15.57
CA LEU A 430 17.19 7.95 -14.53
C LEU A 430 17.22 6.56 -15.15
N VAL A 431 17.95 5.66 -14.51
CA VAL A 431 18.08 4.27 -14.95
C VAL A 431 17.63 3.35 -13.82
N LEU A 432 16.70 2.46 -14.11
CA LEU A 432 16.27 1.40 -13.19
C LEU A 432 17.39 0.37 -13.05
N THR A 433 17.49 -0.26 -11.88
CA THR A 433 18.33 -1.45 -11.66
C THR A 433 17.74 -2.72 -12.28
N ILE A 434 16.45 -2.68 -12.66
CA ILE A 434 15.73 -3.80 -13.26
C ILE A 434 16.32 -4.15 -14.62
N GLU A 435 16.64 -5.44 -14.80
CA GLU A 435 17.09 -6.01 -16.06
C GLU A 435 15.91 -6.67 -16.79
N PRO A 436 15.51 -6.20 -17.98
CA PRO A 436 14.32 -6.72 -18.68
C PRO A 436 14.35 -8.23 -18.92
N ARG A 437 15.53 -8.81 -19.19
CA ARG A 437 15.70 -10.26 -19.39
C ARG A 437 15.41 -11.06 -18.13
N LEU A 438 15.91 -10.61 -16.98
CA LEU A 438 15.67 -11.26 -15.69
C LEU A 438 14.24 -11.00 -15.20
N GLN A 439 13.74 -9.78 -15.35
CA GLN A 439 12.37 -9.41 -15.05
C GLN A 439 11.36 -10.30 -15.78
N LYS A 440 11.56 -10.52 -17.09
CA LYS A 440 10.69 -11.40 -17.88
C LYS A 440 10.66 -12.83 -17.35
N LEU A 441 11.82 -13.38 -16.95
CA LEU A 441 11.87 -14.73 -16.36
C LEU A 441 11.13 -14.81 -15.02
N VAL A 442 11.30 -13.78 -14.18
CA VAL A 442 10.63 -13.68 -12.88
C VAL A 442 9.10 -13.57 -13.06
N GLN A 443 8.66 -12.73 -13.99
CA GLN A 443 7.26 -12.57 -14.40
C GLN A 443 6.67 -13.90 -14.92
N GLU A 444 7.35 -14.54 -15.87
CA GLU A 444 6.92 -15.82 -16.45
C GLU A 444 6.82 -16.91 -15.37
N ALA A 445 7.75 -16.96 -14.41
CA ALA A 445 7.73 -17.95 -13.35
C ALA A 445 6.51 -17.79 -12.42
N VAL A 446 6.18 -16.55 -12.03
CA VAL A 446 4.99 -16.25 -11.22
C VAL A 446 3.71 -16.59 -11.99
N TYR A 447 3.60 -16.13 -13.23
CA TYR A 447 2.40 -16.32 -14.05
C TYR A 447 2.17 -17.77 -14.45
N THR A 448 3.22 -18.53 -14.77
CA THR A 448 3.10 -19.96 -15.08
C THR A 448 2.60 -20.71 -13.85
N GLN A 449 3.20 -20.45 -12.67
CA GLN A 449 2.81 -21.11 -11.44
C GLN A 449 1.37 -20.78 -11.02
N MET A 450 0.99 -19.50 -11.07
CA MET A 450 -0.36 -19.08 -10.70
C MET A 450 -1.39 -19.48 -11.76
N GLY A 451 -1.01 -19.44 -13.04
CA GLY A 451 -1.81 -19.94 -14.16
C GLY A 451 -2.09 -21.44 -14.06
N GLU A 452 -1.08 -22.26 -13.73
CA GLU A 452 -1.28 -23.69 -13.46
C GLU A 452 -2.16 -23.94 -12.23
N ARG A 453 -1.98 -23.15 -11.17
CA ARG A 453 -2.77 -23.26 -9.94
C ARG A 453 -4.24 -22.94 -10.21
N ILE A 454 -4.50 -21.87 -10.97
CA ILE A 454 -5.83 -21.52 -11.46
C ILE A 454 -6.37 -22.61 -12.39
N ALA A 455 -5.56 -23.15 -13.31
CA ALA A 455 -5.95 -24.21 -14.23
C ALA A 455 -6.29 -25.53 -13.51
N ARG A 456 -5.57 -25.87 -12.45
CA ARG A 456 -5.88 -27.01 -11.55
C ARG A 456 -7.16 -26.77 -10.77
N GLY A 457 -7.44 -25.53 -10.37
CA GLY A 457 -8.74 -25.08 -9.85
C GLY A 457 -9.85 -25.08 -10.91
N LYS A 458 -9.51 -24.99 -12.21
CA LYS A 458 -10.40 -24.98 -13.38
C LYS A 458 -10.58 -26.35 -14.07
N ARG A 459 -10.37 -27.49 -13.41
CA ARG A 459 -10.84 -28.78 -13.97
C ARG A 459 -12.34 -29.00 -13.67
N PRO A 460 -13.22 -28.76 -14.64
CA PRO A 460 -14.20 -29.76 -15.07
C PRO A 460 -13.70 -30.46 -16.36
N ARG A 461 -14.25 -31.63 -16.68
CA ARG A 461 -13.89 -32.44 -17.85
C ARG A 461 -13.97 -31.66 -19.18
N LYS A 462 -12.89 -31.75 -19.97
CA LYS A 462 -12.69 -31.53 -21.44
C LYS A 462 -13.00 -30.14 -22.06
N PRO A 463 -12.24 -29.75 -23.11
CA PRO A 463 -12.03 -28.36 -23.49
C PRO A 463 -12.82 -27.92 -24.74
N GLY A 464 -13.26 -26.66 -24.73
CA GLY A 464 -13.62 -25.87 -25.90
C GLY A 464 -13.10 -24.43 -25.73
N PRO A 465 -12.92 -23.65 -26.81
CA PRO A 465 -12.25 -22.36 -26.76
C PRO A 465 -13.11 -21.32 -26.02
N LEU A 466 -12.47 -20.55 -25.14
CA LEU A 466 -13.12 -19.50 -24.34
C LEU A 466 -13.49 -18.28 -25.21
N PRO A 467 -14.76 -17.82 -25.22
CA PRO A 467 -15.11 -16.49 -25.66
C PRO A 467 -15.03 -15.48 -24.51
N VAL A 468 -14.64 -14.26 -24.88
CA VAL A 468 -14.70 -13.05 -24.06
C VAL A 468 -16.17 -12.74 -23.76
N ASN A 469 -16.49 -12.45 -22.49
CA ASN A 469 -17.82 -12.19 -21.89
C ASN A 469 -18.45 -13.38 -21.15
N LEU A 470 -18.16 -13.49 -19.85
CA LEU A 470 -19.00 -14.24 -18.91
C LEU A 470 -19.76 -13.26 -17.99
N PRO A 471 -21.05 -13.52 -17.68
CA PRO A 471 -21.83 -12.74 -16.70
C PRO A 471 -21.29 -12.87 -15.27
N PRO A 472 -21.47 -11.86 -14.39
CA PRO A 472 -20.85 -11.77 -13.05
C PRO A 472 -21.30 -12.81 -12.01
N GLU A 473 -22.24 -13.70 -12.34
CA GLU A 473 -22.85 -14.65 -11.39
C GLU A 473 -22.34 -16.09 -11.57
N GLN A 474 -21.33 -16.30 -12.42
CA GLN A 474 -20.66 -17.59 -12.63
C GLN A 474 -19.13 -17.51 -12.46
N GLU A 475 -18.64 -16.57 -11.65
CA GLU A 475 -17.28 -16.68 -11.13
C GLU A 475 -17.24 -17.83 -10.10
N PRO A 476 -16.29 -18.78 -10.19
CA PRO A 476 -16.16 -19.81 -9.18
C PRO A 476 -15.89 -19.17 -7.80
N PRO A 477 -16.48 -19.71 -6.72
CA PRO A 477 -16.19 -19.23 -5.36
C PRO A 477 -14.71 -19.47 -5.04
N ASP A 478 -14.02 -18.42 -4.60
CA ASP A 478 -12.77 -18.43 -3.84
C ASP A 478 -11.61 -19.32 -4.30
N GLN A 479 -11.11 -19.09 -5.52
CA GLN A 479 -9.69 -19.37 -5.83
C GLN A 479 -8.92 -18.10 -6.27
N GLY A 480 -9.34 -16.93 -5.77
CA GLY A 480 -8.88 -15.60 -6.19
C GLY A 480 -7.89 -14.86 -5.27
N ASP A 481 -7.60 -15.35 -4.07
CA ASP A 481 -6.76 -14.62 -3.09
C ASP A 481 -5.30 -15.11 -2.95
N GLY A 482 -4.92 -16.16 -3.69
CA GLY A 482 -3.53 -16.62 -3.68
C GLY A 482 -2.59 -15.57 -4.25
N ARG A 483 -1.67 -15.04 -3.45
CA ARG A 483 -0.61 -14.14 -3.91
C ARG A 483 0.63 -14.95 -4.23
N ALA A 484 1.40 -14.50 -5.20
CA ALA A 484 2.74 -15.03 -5.43
C ALA A 484 3.69 -13.87 -5.71
N VAL A 485 4.88 -13.93 -5.13
CA VAL A 485 5.91 -12.93 -5.33
C VAL A 485 7.23 -13.63 -5.55
N VAL A 486 7.99 -13.14 -6.53
CA VAL A 486 9.37 -13.56 -6.75
C VAL A 486 10.22 -12.32 -6.95
N LEU A 487 11.38 -12.31 -6.33
CA LEU A 487 12.32 -11.20 -6.35
C LEU A 487 13.75 -11.71 -6.52
N LEU A 488 14.51 -11.04 -7.37
CA LEU A 488 15.95 -11.19 -7.57
C LEU A 488 16.63 -9.85 -7.28
N MET A 489 17.70 -9.88 -6.48
CA MET A 489 18.47 -8.71 -6.08
C MET A 489 19.95 -9.03 -6.12
N ASP A 490 20.76 -8.14 -6.67
CA ASP A 490 22.21 -8.29 -6.64
C ASP A 490 22.73 -8.15 -5.19
N ALA A 491 23.61 -9.07 -4.80
CA ALA A 491 24.27 -9.08 -3.49
C ALA A 491 25.79 -9.23 -3.61
N GLY A 492 26.36 -8.87 -4.76
CA GLY A 492 27.76 -8.99 -5.12
C GLY A 492 28.29 -7.73 -5.78
N ASP A 493 27.99 -7.54 -7.06
CA ASP A 493 28.63 -6.52 -7.90
C ASP A 493 27.98 -5.14 -7.74
N GLU A 494 26.65 -5.10 -7.65
CA GLU A 494 25.87 -3.90 -7.35
C GLU A 494 24.95 -4.15 -6.13
N PRO A 495 25.49 -4.28 -4.90
CA PRO A 495 24.70 -4.72 -3.75
C PRO A 495 23.43 -3.90 -3.53
N GLY A 496 22.28 -4.60 -3.50
CA GLY A 496 20.97 -3.99 -3.29
C GLY A 496 20.21 -3.67 -4.57
N ALA A 497 20.84 -3.75 -5.75
CA ALA A 497 20.17 -3.53 -7.02
C ALA A 497 19.09 -4.59 -7.27
N VAL A 498 17.82 -4.17 -7.30
CA VAL A 498 16.70 -5.05 -7.64
C VAL A 498 16.75 -5.37 -9.14
N LEU A 499 17.03 -6.62 -9.48
CA LEU A 499 17.24 -7.07 -10.86
C LEU A 499 15.93 -7.48 -11.54
N GLY A 500 15.01 -8.05 -10.77
CA GLY A 500 13.70 -8.44 -11.24
C GLY A 500 12.76 -8.76 -10.09
N MET A 501 11.48 -8.46 -10.27
CA MET A 501 10.47 -8.56 -9.23
C MET A 501 9.08 -8.68 -9.87
N ALA A 502 8.38 -9.78 -9.59
CA ALA A 502 7.03 -10.02 -10.08
C ALA A 502 6.11 -10.33 -8.91
N SER A 503 4.87 -9.89 -9.01
CA SER A 503 3.82 -10.13 -8.03
C SER A 503 2.56 -10.60 -8.74
N TRP A 504 1.77 -11.41 -8.06
CA TRP A 504 0.45 -11.84 -8.46
C TRP A 504 -0.55 -11.56 -7.33
N PRO A 505 -1.76 -11.07 -7.64
CA PRO A 505 -2.18 -10.60 -8.97
C PRO A 505 -1.40 -9.34 -9.39
N ASP A 506 -1.30 -9.10 -10.70
CA ASP A 506 -0.53 -7.96 -11.25
C ASP A 506 -1.38 -6.68 -11.29
N PHE A 507 -2.54 -6.69 -11.95
CA PHE A 507 -3.51 -5.59 -11.94
C PHE A 507 -4.85 -6.01 -12.59
N VAL A 508 -5.99 -5.43 -12.19
CA VAL A 508 -7.31 -5.63 -12.83
C VAL A 508 -7.73 -4.34 -13.58
N PRO A 509 -7.80 -4.36 -14.92
CA PRO A 509 -8.25 -3.20 -15.69
C PRO A 509 -9.69 -2.77 -15.40
N GLY A 510 -9.94 -1.47 -15.28
CA GLY A 510 -11.26 -0.87 -15.09
C GLY A 510 -11.50 -0.24 -13.72
N MET A 511 -10.50 -0.25 -12.84
CA MET A 511 -10.55 0.35 -11.50
C MET A 511 -10.50 1.88 -11.53
N HIS A 512 -11.22 2.56 -10.64
CA HIS A 512 -11.20 4.02 -10.55
C HIS A 512 -9.93 4.52 -9.83
N SER A 513 -9.39 5.67 -10.25
CA SER A 513 -8.17 6.25 -9.63
C SER A 513 -8.34 6.53 -8.13
N TRP A 514 -9.57 6.85 -7.70
CA TRP A 514 -9.90 6.97 -6.28
C TRP A 514 -9.80 5.64 -5.53
N ASP A 515 -10.29 4.52 -6.10
CA ASP A 515 -10.21 3.21 -5.43
C ASP A 515 -8.76 2.78 -5.26
N ILE A 516 -7.91 3.05 -6.26
CA ILE A 516 -6.46 2.84 -6.17
C ILE A 516 -5.88 3.64 -5.01
N GLN A 517 -6.24 4.92 -4.89
CA GLN A 517 -5.74 5.79 -3.83
C GLN A 517 -6.27 5.36 -2.45
N ALA A 518 -7.55 4.99 -2.36
CA ALA A 518 -8.22 4.54 -1.14
C ALA A 518 -7.60 3.25 -0.61
N LEU A 519 -7.42 2.24 -1.48
CA LEU A 519 -6.67 1.04 -1.10
C LEU A 519 -5.24 1.40 -0.73
N SER A 520 -4.52 2.18 -1.54
CA SER A 520 -3.12 2.54 -1.25
C SER A 520 -2.89 3.31 0.05
N THR A 521 -3.93 3.89 0.67
CA THR A 521 -3.85 4.73 1.87
C THR A 521 -4.62 4.22 3.08
N GLY A 522 -5.64 3.36 2.90
CA GLY A 522 -6.45 2.79 3.98
C GLY A 522 -6.44 1.26 4.06
N ARG A 523 -6.23 0.54 2.96
CA ARG A 523 -6.11 -0.94 2.88
C ARG A 523 -5.02 -1.33 1.90
N ASP A 524 -3.77 -0.97 2.21
CA ASP A 524 -2.68 -1.03 1.25
C ASP A 524 -2.37 -2.46 0.80
N SER A 525 -2.38 -3.44 1.70
CA SER A 525 -2.24 -4.86 1.40
C SER A 525 -3.28 -5.40 0.40
N ASP A 526 -4.46 -4.77 0.34
CA ASP A 526 -5.54 -5.09 -0.60
C ASP A 526 -5.42 -4.35 -1.93
N SER A 527 -4.54 -3.35 -2.04
CA SER A 527 -4.32 -2.63 -3.29
C SER A 527 -3.78 -3.56 -4.36
N PRO A 528 -4.36 -3.59 -5.58
CA PRO A 528 -3.76 -4.33 -6.70
C PRO A 528 -2.42 -3.72 -7.15
N LEU A 529 -2.07 -2.52 -6.66
CA LEU A 529 -0.80 -1.85 -6.92
C LEU A 529 0.09 -1.80 -5.68
N ALA A 530 -0.29 -2.46 -4.57
CA ALA A 530 0.66 -2.73 -3.52
C ALA A 530 1.70 -3.67 -4.11
N GLY A 531 2.89 -3.16 -4.40
CA GLY A 531 4.02 -3.98 -4.79
C GLY A 531 4.24 -5.05 -3.72
N HIS A 532 3.66 -6.24 -3.91
CA HIS A 532 3.58 -7.27 -2.87
C HIS A 532 4.97 -7.74 -2.42
N GLY A 533 6.00 -7.49 -3.24
CA GLY A 533 7.39 -7.68 -2.86
C GLY A 533 7.92 -6.73 -1.79
N TRP A 534 7.32 -5.56 -1.58
CA TRP A 534 7.88 -4.54 -0.69
C TRP A 534 6.85 -3.75 0.14
N ARG A 535 5.53 -3.98 0.02
CA ARG A 535 4.50 -3.22 0.76
C ARG A 535 3.33 -4.03 1.34
N ALA A 536 3.41 -5.36 1.39
CA ALA A 536 2.26 -6.20 1.74
C ALA A 536 2.39 -6.88 3.11
N GLY A 537 2.58 -6.14 4.20
CA GLY A 537 2.75 -6.66 5.56
C GLY A 537 1.47 -7.15 6.27
N ASP A 538 0.82 -8.21 5.77
CA ASP A 538 -0.29 -8.89 6.47
C ASP A 538 0.05 -10.31 6.95
N VAL A 539 -0.90 -11.01 7.58
CA VAL A 539 -0.74 -12.38 8.08
C VAL A 539 -0.36 -13.38 6.99
N HIS A 540 -0.66 -13.10 5.72
CA HIS A 540 -0.30 -13.96 4.60
C HIS A 540 1.15 -13.77 4.15
N THR A 541 1.88 -12.84 4.76
CA THR A 541 3.32 -12.61 4.58
C THR A 541 4.17 -12.99 5.78
N MET A 542 3.63 -13.84 6.66
CA MET A 542 4.43 -14.44 7.72
C MET A 542 5.55 -15.30 7.10
N PRO A 543 6.84 -14.97 7.29
CA PRO A 543 7.96 -15.63 6.62
C PRO A 543 8.16 -17.08 7.09
N GLY A 544 7.64 -17.41 8.28
CA GLY A 544 7.84 -18.70 8.92
C GLY A 544 9.33 -19.03 9.02
N SER A 545 9.68 -20.29 8.72
CA SER A 545 11.04 -20.79 8.92
C SER A 545 12.15 -20.10 8.10
N THR A 546 11.86 -19.18 7.18
CA THR A 546 12.91 -18.32 6.58
C THR A 546 13.45 -17.28 7.58
N PHE A 547 12.69 -16.90 8.60
CA PHE A 547 13.12 -15.95 9.63
C PHE A 547 14.11 -16.55 10.63
N LYS A 548 14.17 -17.88 10.77
CA LYS A 548 15.11 -18.59 11.65
C LYS A 548 16.58 -18.22 11.42
N LEU A 549 16.92 -17.80 10.20
CA LEU A 549 18.26 -17.27 9.94
C LEU A 549 18.56 -16.07 10.85
N VAL A 550 17.64 -15.11 10.94
CA VAL A 550 17.75 -13.92 11.79
C VAL A 550 17.91 -14.32 13.25
N THR A 551 17.12 -15.30 13.72
CA THR A 551 17.21 -15.80 15.10
C THR A 551 18.55 -16.46 15.40
N GLY A 552 19.09 -17.26 14.49
CA GLY A 552 20.43 -17.83 14.69
C GLY A 552 21.54 -16.78 14.67
N LEU A 553 21.44 -15.77 13.80
CA LEU A 553 22.33 -14.60 13.82
C LEU A 553 22.22 -13.81 15.12
N ALA A 554 21.02 -13.68 15.68
CA ALA A 554 20.79 -13.06 16.98
C ALA A 554 21.47 -13.87 18.10
N GLY A 555 21.43 -15.21 18.02
CA GLY A 555 22.20 -16.09 18.91
C GLY A 555 23.70 -15.81 18.86
N ILE A 556 24.26 -15.59 17.66
CA ILE A 556 25.68 -15.22 17.49
C ILE A 556 25.95 -13.84 18.12
N LEU A 557 25.07 -12.86 17.91
CA LEU A 557 25.17 -11.55 18.55
C LEU A 557 25.13 -11.66 20.08
N ALA A 558 24.32 -12.57 20.62
CA ALA A 558 24.20 -12.79 22.05
C ALA A 558 25.45 -13.39 22.71
N LEU A 559 26.40 -13.93 21.94
CA LEU A 559 27.67 -14.42 22.50
C LEU A 559 28.44 -13.36 23.30
N LYS A 560 28.21 -12.08 22.99
CA LYS A 560 28.77 -10.96 23.75
C LYS A 560 28.26 -10.88 25.19
N GLU A 561 26.98 -11.21 25.39
CA GLU A 561 26.31 -11.17 26.69
C GLU A 561 26.28 -12.56 27.35
N GLN A 562 26.30 -13.63 26.55
CA GLN A 562 26.13 -15.02 26.96
C GLN A 562 27.10 -15.95 26.22
N PRO A 563 28.41 -15.96 26.57
CA PRO A 563 29.42 -16.77 25.86
C PRO A 563 29.12 -18.27 25.83
N GLY A 564 28.38 -18.80 26.81
CA GLY A 564 27.97 -20.20 26.88
C GLY A 564 27.09 -20.67 25.72
N LEU A 565 26.48 -19.76 24.96
CA LEU A 565 25.73 -20.09 23.75
C LEU A 565 26.63 -20.58 22.60
N ALA A 566 27.94 -20.33 22.65
CA ALA A 566 28.86 -20.68 21.55
C ALA A 566 28.84 -22.18 21.24
N ASP A 567 28.87 -23.04 22.26
CA ASP A 567 28.86 -24.49 22.09
C ASP A 567 27.51 -25.02 21.61
N ILE A 568 26.40 -24.34 21.96
CA ILE A 568 25.06 -24.67 21.45
C ILE A 568 24.97 -24.31 19.97
N ILE A 569 25.41 -23.11 19.58
CA ILE A 569 25.41 -22.63 18.19
C ILE A 569 26.28 -23.52 17.31
N MET A 570 27.45 -23.92 17.80
CA MET A 570 28.39 -24.80 17.08
C MET A 570 28.01 -26.29 17.15
N GLY A 571 26.95 -26.67 17.85
CA GLY A 571 26.51 -28.06 17.97
C GLY A 571 27.41 -28.95 18.85
N ARG A 572 28.29 -28.35 19.66
CA ARG A 572 29.23 -29.05 20.55
C ARG A 572 28.56 -29.55 21.83
N THR A 573 27.51 -28.88 22.28
CA THR A 573 26.68 -29.34 23.40
C THR A 573 25.90 -30.59 22.98
N PRO A 574 25.95 -31.71 23.72
CA PRO A 574 25.19 -32.91 23.40
C PRO A 574 23.68 -32.65 23.25
N PRO A 575 22.98 -33.27 22.27
CA PRO A 575 21.57 -32.97 22.02
C PRO A 575 20.65 -33.15 23.24
N GLY A 576 20.87 -34.19 24.05
CA GLY A 576 20.10 -34.40 25.29
C GLY A 576 20.29 -33.27 26.30
N GLN A 577 21.51 -32.74 26.43
CA GLN A 577 21.81 -31.59 27.29
C GLN A 577 21.21 -30.30 26.72
N GLN A 578 21.24 -30.10 25.41
CA GLN A 578 20.56 -28.96 24.77
C GLN A 578 19.05 -28.99 25.02
N ALA A 579 18.42 -30.16 24.86
CA ALA A 579 16.99 -30.33 25.14
C ALA A 579 16.66 -29.97 26.61
N GLN A 580 17.50 -30.36 27.56
CA GLN A 580 17.35 -29.98 28.96
C GLN A 580 17.49 -28.46 29.17
N ILE A 581 18.49 -27.82 28.57
CA ILE A 581 18.69 -26.36 28.64
C ILE A 581 17.48 -25.62 28.07
N PHE A 582 16.91 -26.12 26.98
CA PHE A 582 15.73 -25.55 26.35
C PHE A 582 14.42 -25.87 27.09
N GLY A 583 14.44 -26.73 28.11
CA GLY A 583 13.24 -27.14 28.84
C GLY A 583 12.35 -28.13 28.08
N ILE A 584 12.94 -28.96 27.21
CA ILE A 584 12.25 -29.96 26.38
C ILE A 584 12.36 -31.33 27.07
N PRO A 585 11.28 -31.87 27.68
CA PRO A 585 11.31 -33.18 28.33
C PRO A 585 11.48 -34.30 27.30
N GLY A 586 12.48 -35.17 27.51
CA GLY A 586 12.68 -36.40 26.74
C GLY A 586 12.89 -36.23 25.22
N GLY A 587 13.25 -35.03 24.74
CA GLY A 587 13.38 -34.75 23.30
C GLY A 587 12.04 -34.57 22.55
N GLY A 588 10.94 -34.35 23.29
CA GLY A 588 9.58 -34.12 22.77
C GLY A 588 9.33 -32.70 22.28
N THR A 589 8.24 -32.09 22.73
CA THR A 589 7.81 -30.71 22.41
C THR A 589 8.20 -29.73 23.51
N LEU A 590 8.18 -28.43 23.22
CA LEU A 590 8.46 -27.36 24.18
C LEU A 590 7.15 -26.74 24.67
N ASN A 591 6.92 -26.71 25.98
CA ASN A 591 5.77 -26.02 26.55
C ASN A 591 6.20 -24.62 27.05
N VAL A 592 5.55 -23.58 26.53
CA VAL A 592 5.80 -22.19 26.90
C VAL A 592 4.48 -21.58 27.38
N ASP A 593 4.41 -21.31 28.68
CA ASP A 593 3.25 -20.68 29.33
C ASP A 593 1.90 -21.34 28.97
N GLY A 594 1.89 -22.68 28.83
CA GLY A 594 0.71 -23.48 28.52
C GLY A 594 0.53 -23.80 27.02
N VAL A 595 1.31 -23.17 26.14
CA VAL A 595 1.28 -23.41 24.69
C VAL A 595 2.34 -24.43 24.30
N GLN A 596 1.91 -25.49 23.60
CA GLN A 596 2.80 -26.50 23.04
C GLN A 596 3.40 -26.03 21.71
N ILE A 597 4.73 -25.96 21.66
CA ILE A 597 5.52 -25.64 20.49
C ILE A 597 6.13 -26.93 19.97
N ALA A 598 6.00 -27.17 18.66
CA ALA A 598 6.54 -28.34 17.98
C ALA A 598 7.20 -27.94 16.66
N ASN A 599 7.95 -28.87 16.05
CA ASN A 599 8.37 -28.70 14.66
C ASN A 599 7.17 -28.85 13.71
N TYR A 600 7.29 -28.30 12.51
CA TYR A 600 6.25 -28.41 11.49
C TYR A 600 5.82 -29.88 11.27
N GLY A 601 4.52 -30.14 11.26
CA GLY A 601 3.96 -31.49 11.22
C GLY A 601 3.95 -32.22 12.57
N GLY A 602 4.21 -31.52 13.69
CA GLY A 602 4.13 -32.07 15.04
C GLY A 602 5.37 -32.83 15.53
N ALA A 603 6.50 -32.74 14.81
CA ALA A 603 7.68 -33.51 15.15
C ALA A 603 8.43 -32.97 16.39
N GLY A 604 9.03 -33.87 17.17
CA GLY A 604 9.85 -33.53 18.35
C GLY A 604 11.25 -33.03 18.02
N PHE A 605 12.06 -32.73 19.05
CA PHE A 605 13.39 -32.12 18.93
C PHE A 605 14.38 -32.97 18.11
N ASN A 606 14.25 -34.29 18.18
CA ASN A 606 15.18 -35.25 17.58
C ASN A 606 15.31 -35.14 16.06
N VAL A 607 14.33 -34.55 15.34
CA VAL A 607 14.41 -34.39 13.88
C VAL A 607 15.53 -33.49 13.40
N GLY A 608 16.05 -32.63 14.28
CA GLY A 608 17.17 -31.75 13.97
C GLY A 608 18.55 -32.36 14.21
N ILE A 609 18.62 -33.58 14.75
CA ILE A 609 19.89 -34.24 15.07
C ILE A 609 20.42 -34.93 13.81
N LEU A 610 21.61 -34.54 13.36
CA LEU A 610 22.23 -35.01 12.12
C LEU A 610 23.70 -35.36 12.34
N ALA A 611 24.21 -36.33 11.58
CA ALA A 611 25.64 -36.60 11.55
C ALA A 611 26.36 -35.57 10.66
N PRO A 612 27.45 -34.92 11.12
CA PRO A 612 28.25 -33.97 10.32
C PRO A 612 28.71 -34.54 8.97
N SER A 613 28.99 -35.84 8.91
CA SER A 613 29.36 -36.56 7.67
C SER A 613 28.26 -36.54 6.60
N GLN A 614 26.99 -36.34 6.98
CA GLN A 614 25.85 -36.26 6.07
C GLN A 614 25.55 -34.83 5.62
N THR A 615 25.99 -33.82 6.37
CA THR A 615 25.55 -32.43 6.23
C THR A 615 26.65 -31.47 5.79
N GLY A 616 27.91 -31.81 6.03
CA GLY A 616 29.05 -30.91 5.85
C GLY A 616 29.14 -29.80 6.91
N CYS A 617 28.32 -29.87 7.97
CA CYS A 617 28.38 -28.99 9.12
C CYS A 617 29.68 -29.22 9.94
N PRO A 618 30.13 -28.23 10.73
CA PRO A 618 31.32 -28.40 11.57
C PRO A 618 31.20 -29.62 12.49
N ASP A 619 32.17 -30.54 12.43
CA ASP A 619 32.16 -31.73 13.28
C ASP A 619 32.63 -31.37 14.69
N GLY A 620 31.76 -31.55 15.68
CA GLY A 620 32.10 -31.41 17.11
C GLY A 620 32.88 -32.60 17.68
N GLY A 621 33.21 -33.61 16.87
CA GLY A 621 33.95 -34.82 17.24
C GLY A 621 33.11 -35.86 17.99
N ARG A 622 31.78 -35.79 17.90
CA ARG A 622 30.85 -36.59 18.73
C ARG A 622 29.77 -37.34 17.95
N GLY A 623 29.83 -37.34 16.61
CA GLY A 623 28.82 -37.98 15.77
C GLY A 623 27.56 -37.13 15.61
N ALA A 624 26.38 -37.72 15.77
CA ALA A 624 25.12 -37.03 15.53
C ALA A 624 24.88 -35.87 16.52
N GLN A 625 24.63 -34.66 16.00
CA GLN A 625 24.58 -33.42 16.76
C GLN A 625 23.49 -32.47 16.24
N ILE A 626 23.22 -31.38 16.97
CA ILE A 626 22.34 -30.29 16.53
C ILE A 626 22.94 -28.94 16.94
N GLY A 627 23.39 -28.15 15.96
CA GLY A 627 23.76 -26.75 16.14
C GLY A 627 22.98 -25.85 15.17
N PHE A 628 23.41 -24.61 15.00
CA PHE A 628 22.76 -23.67 14.08
C PHE A 628 22.73 -24.23 12.64
N CYS A 629 23.80 -24.88 12.21
CA CYS A 629 23.92 -25.49 10.88
C CYS A 629 22.87 -26.59 10.66
N GLU A 630 22.80 -27.58 11.53
CA GLU A 630 21.85 -28.71 11.45
C GLU A 630 20.41 -28.25 11.65
N ALA A 631 20.18 -27.32 12.58
CA ALA A 631 18.87 -26.74 12.85
C ALA A 631 18.32 -25.99 11.63
N LEU A 632 19.17 -25.34 10.82
CA LEU A 632 18.77 -24.75 9.54
C LEU A 632 18.36 -25.84 8.52
N ILE A 633 19.18 -26.88 8.35
CA ILE A 633 18.96 -27.97 7.38
C ILE A 633 17.60 -28.64 7.59
N LYS A 634 17.29 -29.00 8.85
CA LYS A 634 16.05 -29.67 9.23
C LYS A 634 14.94 -28.71 9.65
N SER A 635 15.23 -27.41 9.71
CA SER A 635 14.28 -26.38 10.06
C SER A 635 13.63 -26.61 11.44
N SER A 636 14.44 -26.87 12.48
CA SER A 636 13.94 -27.18 13.84
C SER A 636 13.37 -25.95 14.56
N ASN A 637 12.04 -25.77 14.59
CA ASN A 637 11.36 -24.77 15.43
C ASN A 637 11.85 -24.80 16.88
N LEU A 638 11.98 -26.01 17.44
CA LEU A 638 12.32 -26.22 18.84
C LEU A 638 13.72 -25.70 19.20
N TRP A 639 14.70 -25.84 18.29
CA TRP A 639 16.05 -25.31 18.52
C TRP A 639 16.06 -23.78 18.51
N PHE A 640 15.38 -23.15 17.55
CA PHE A 640 15.30 -21.68 17.47
C PHE A 640 14.48 -21.06 18.61
N ALA A 641 13.39 -21.71 19.02
CA ALA A 641 12.61 -21.32 20.20
C ALA A 641 13.44 -21.44 21.48
N GLY A 642 14.19 -22.53 21.64
CA GLY A 642 15.11 -22.74 22.74
C GLY A 642 16.17 -21.65 22.84
N VAL A 643 16.87 -21.37 21.72
CA VAL A 643 17.88 -20.29 21.65
C VAL A 643 17.27 -18.93 21.99
N ALA A 644 16.10 -18.60 21.44
CA ALA A 644 15.43 -17.33 21.74
C ALA A 644 15.07 -17.21 23.23
N LEU A 645 14.55 -18.27 23.86
CA LEU A 645 14.24 -18.27 25.29
C LEU A 645 15.51 -18.18 26.16
N THR A 646 16.60 -18.85 25.79
CA THR A 646 17.88 -18.71 26.51
C THR A 646 18.41 -17.28 26.41
N MET A 647 18.32 -16.68 25.23
CA MET A 647 18.87 -15.36 24.94
C MET A 647 18.05 -14.20 25.56
N ASP A 648 16.72 -14.27 25.43
CA ASP A 648 15.81 -13.15 25.71
C ASP A 648 14.65 -13.51 26.65
N GLY A 649 14.48 -14.77 27.07
CA GLY A 649 13.32 -15.21 27.84
C GLY A 649 13.16 -14.51 29.19
N SER A 650 14.26 -14.21 29.87
CA SER A 650 14.25 -13.44 31.13
C SER A 650 13.93 -11.96 30.93
N LYS A 651 14.18 -11.41 29.73
CA LYS A 651 13.96 -9.99 29.39
C LYS A 651 12.49 -9.68 29.11
N VAL A 652 11.70 -10.67 28.68
CA VAL A 652 10.31 -10.45 28.26
C VAL A 652 9.27 -10.80 29.34
N GLY A 653 9.57 -11.71 30.27
CA GLY A 653 8.64 -12.12 31.34
C GLY A 653 7.40 -12.90 30.84
N GLY A 654 6.69 -13.61 31.73
CA GLY A 654 5.55 -14.48 31.37
C GLY A 654 4.15 -13.88 31.53
N ARG A 655 4.03 -12.58 31.86
CA ARG A 655 2.72 -11.93 32.04
C ARG A 655 2.23 -11.33 30.71
N PRO A 656 0.95 -11.51 30.34
CA PRO A 656 0.32 -10.73 29.28
C PRO A 656 0.42 -9.24 29.60
N SER A 657 0.67 -8.41 28.59
CA SER A 657 0.78 -6.96 28.75
C SER A 657 0.19 -6.26 27.55
N THR A 658 -0.59 -5.21 27.83
CA THR A 658 -1.14 -4.31 26.82
C THR A 658 -0.14 -3.27 26.34
N VAL A 659 1.03 -3.16 27.01
CA VAL A 659 2.09 -2.20 26.68
C VAL A 659 3.05 -2.83 25.67
N PRO A 660 3.17 -2.28 24.45
CA PRO A 660 4.05 -2.83 23.43
C PRO A 660 5.54 -2.54 23.72
N SER A 661 6.18 -3.26 24.64
CA SER A 661 7.62 -3.12 24.84
C SER A 661 8.38 -3.98 23.80
N ARG A 662 8.68 -3.43 22.61
CA ARG A 662 9.62 -4.05 21.65
C ARG A 662 11.10 -3.87 22.01
N THR A 663 11.40 -3.01 22.98
CA THR A 663 12.76 -2.55 23.24
C THR A 663 13.54 -3.50 24.15
N GLY A 664 14.67 -4.02 23.65
CA GLY A 664 15.74 -4.58 24.49
C GLY A 664 16.10 -6.06 24.25
N THR A 665 15.34 -6.80 23.44
CA THR A 665 15.71 -8.19 23.08
C THR A 665 16.85 -8.21 22.07
N VAL A 666 17.71 -9.22 22.15
CA VAL A 666 18.77 -9.42 21.15
C VAL A 666 18.16 -9.72 19.79
N LEU A 667 17.03 -10.46 19.74
CA LEU A 667 16.32 -10.75 18.49
C LEU A 667 15.86 -9.47 17.79
N ALA A 668 15.24 -8.52 18.51
CA ALA A 668 14.80 -7.25 17.92
C ALA A 668 16.00 -6.41 17.45
N ARG A 669 17.07 -6.30 18.27
CA ARG A 669 18.29 -5.57 17.89
C ARG A 669 18.94 -6.15 16.62
N MET A 670 19.01 -7.48 16.52
CA MET A 670 19.57 -8.14 15.34
C MET A 670 18.69 -7.92 14.11
N THR A 671 17.37 -7.99 14.28
CA THR A 671 16.42 -7.75 13.18
C THR A 671 16.57 -6.33 12.67
N GLU A 672 16.48 -5.33 13.54
CA GLU A 672 16.66 -3.90 13.21
C GLU A 672 18.01 -3.61 12.52
N HIS A 673 19.07 -4.28 12.98
CA HIS A 673 20.40 -4.16 12.35
C HIS A 673 20.36 -4.59 10.88
N LEU A 674 19.72 -5.73 10.59
CA LEU A 674 19.62 -6.28 9.24
C LEU A 674 18.58 -5.56 8.37
N TYR A 675 17.45 -5.15 8.94
CA TYR A 675 16.37 -4.44 8.25
C TYR A 675 15.45 -3.69 9.22
N PRO A 676 15.00 -2.45 8.90
CA PRO A 676 14.15 -1.67 9.80
C PRO A 676 12.93 -2.46 10.26
N ILE A 677 12.55 -2.31 11.53
CA ILE A 677 11.33 -2.88 12.12
C ILE A 677 10.34 -1.77 12.47
N THR A 678 9.04 -2.07 12.40
CA THR A 678 8.01 -1.14 12.88
C THR A 678 8.17 -0.93 14.39
N GLN A 679 7.86 0.28 14.89
CA GLN A 679 7.76 0.51 16.33
C GLN A 679 6.28 0.59 16.71
N PRO A 680 5.84 -0.05 17.80
CA PRO A 680 4.45 0.05 18.23
C PRO A 680 4.08 1.50 18.56
N GLY A 681 2.81 1.85 18.39
CA GLY A 681 2.28 3.16 18.74
C GLY A 681 2.65 4.29 17.76
N GLN A 682 3.65 4.09 16.89
CA GLN A 682 4.01 5.05 15.86
C GLN A 682 3.18 4.83 14.59
N LEU A 683 2.74 5.93 13.96
CA LEU A 683 2.25 5.89 12.58
C LEU A 683 3.33 5.21 11.74
N ALA A 684 2.96 4.19 10.95
CA ALA A 684 3.84 3.33 10.15
C ALA A 684 5.14 4.07 9.77
N GLN A 685 6.25 3.69 10.41
CA GLN A 685 7.55 4.28 10.13
C GLN A 685 7.82 4.16 8.62
N PRO A 686 8.31 5.21 7.96
CA PRO A 686 8.68 5.11 6.56
C PRO A 686 9.77 4.04 6.47
N GLY A 687 9.47 2.95 5.77
CA GLY A 687 10.44 1.89 5.53
C GLY A 687 11.57 2.34 4.59
N VAL A 688 12.21 1.40 3.89
CA VAL A 688 13.36 1.72 3.02
C VAL A 688 12.91 2.43 1.75
N ASP A 689 13.34 3.67 1.54
CA ASP A 689 13.15 4.38 0.26
C ASP A 689 14.00 3.74 -0.85
N LEU A 690 13.35 3.02 -1.75
CA LEU A 690 13.99 2.31 -2.86
C LEU A 690 14.53 3.27 -3.93
N THR A 691 14.10 4.54 -3.94
CA THR A 691 14.64 5.60 -4.80
C THR A 691 15.86 6.28 -4.20
N ARG A 692 16.22 5.95 -2.94
CA ARG A 692 17.41 6.47 -2.26
C ARG A 692 17.43 8.01 -2.16
N GLY A 693 16.27 8.64 -2.07
CA GLY A 693 16.12 10.09 -2.05
C GLY A 693 16.31 10.80 -3.40
N ILE A 694 16.62 10.06 -4.47
CA ILE A 694 16.81 10.60 -5.82
C ILE A 694 15.47 11.13 -6.36
N VAL A 695 14.37 10.42 -6.09
CA VAL A 695 13.03 10.74 -6.58
C VAL A 695 12.04 10.86 -5.40
N PRO A 696 12.00 12.02 -4.73
CA PRO A 696 11.08 12.22 -3.60
C PRO A 696 9.61 12.17 -4.05
N GLY A 697 8.76 11.59 -3.20
CA GLY A 697 7.31 11.51 -3.43
C GLY A 697 6.86 10.28 -4.23
N ALA A 698 7.77 9.37 -4.60
CA ALA A 698 7.43 8.03 -5.11
C ALA A 698 7.01 7.11 -3.96
N GLN A 699 5.89 7.40 -3.30
CA GLN A 699 5.43 6.69 -2.09
C GLN A 699 5.26 5.18 -2.29
N ARG A 700 4.93 4.73 -3.52
CA ARG A 700 4.86 3.30 -3.84
C ARG A 700 6.21 2.60 -3.79
N LEU A 701 7.31 3.34 -3.82
CA LEU A 701 8.68 2.84 -3.75
C LEU A 701 9.29 2.93 -2.34
N THR A 702 8.45 3.02 -1.31
CA THR A 702 8.89 2.84 0.07
C THR A 702 8.64 1.39 0.48
N GLY A 703 9.71 0.65 0.77
CA GLY A 703 9.65 -0.75 1.20
C GLY A 703 9.36 -0.87 2.69
N GLU A 704 8.25 -1.50 3.08
CA GLU A 704 7.77 -1.64 4.45
C GLU A 704 8.81 -2.30 5.40
N ALA A 705 8.83 -1.83 6.64
CA ALA A 705 9.64 -2.39 7.73
C ALA A 705 9.10 -3.77 8.17
N LEU A 706 9.93 -4.61 8.81
CA LEU A 706 9.43 -5.87 9.38
C LEU A 706 8.58 -5.59 10.62
N ASP A 707 7.56 -6.41 10.83
CA ASP A 707 6.79 -6.38 12.05
C ASP A 707 7.12 -7.60 12.92
N LEU A 708 7.60 -7.36 14.13
CA LEU A 708 7.86 -8.40 15.14
C LEU A 708 6.70 -8.57 16.13
N ALA A 709 5.49 -8.13 15.76
CA ALA A 709 4.31 -8.28 16.60
C ALA A 709 3.10 -8.71 15.77
N VAL A 710 2.93 -10.02 15.56
CA VAL A 710 1.56 -10.53 15.40
C VAL A 710 0.89 -10.42 16.77
N GLU A 711 0.31 -9.24 17.01
CA GLU A 711 -0.37 -8.82 18.23
C GLU A 711 -1.64 -9.65 18.47
N ASP A 712 -1.51 -10.81 19.12
CA ASP A 712 -2.60 -11.23 20.00
C ASP A 712 -2.33 -10.59 21.37
N LYS A 713 -3.09 -9.53 21.70
CA LYS A 713 -3.01 -8.80 22.98
C LYS A 713 -3.23 -9.71 24.21
N ARG A 714 -3.67 -10.96 24.00
CA ARG A 714 -3.87 -11.99 25.03
C ARG A 714 -2.66 -12.90 25.23
N ASN A 715 -1.67 -12.88 24.34
CA ASN A 715 -0.50 -13.76 24.45
C ASN A 715 0.47 -13.29 25.52
N ALA A 716 1.13 -14.24 26.19
CA ALA A 716 2.26 -13.96 27.05
C ALA A 716 3.48 -13.55 26.18
N ARG A 717 4.27 -12.58 26.62
CA ARG A 717 5.42 -12.06 25.85
C ARG A 717 6.46 -13.13 25.49
N ARG A 718 6.56 -14.22 26.26
CA ARG A 718 7.42 -15.38 25.93
C ARG A 718 6.87 -16.19 24.76
N ILE A 719 5.55 -16.28 24.61
CA ILE A 719 4.91 -16.91 23.44
C ILE A 719 5.27 -16.10 22.20
N ASP A 720 5.14 -14.77 22.25
CA ASP A 720 5.48 -13.90 21.12
C ASP A 720 6.97 -13.98 20.77
N LEU A 721 7.86 -13.97 21.76
CA LEU A 721 9.30 -14.19 21.54
C LEU A 721 9.57 -15.51 20.80
N VAL A 722 8.87 -16.58 21.20
CA VAL A 722 9.03 -17.91 20.63
C VAL A 722 8.43 -17.98 19.22
N THR A 723 7.21 -17.51 18.99
CA THR A 723 6.59 -17.49 17.65
C THR A 723 7.38 -16.59 16.69
N ASN A 724 7.96 -15.49 17.18
CA ASN A 724 8.88 -14.64 16.43
C ASN A 724 10.15 -15.39 16.02
N SER A 725 10.72 -16.18 16.93
CA SER A 725 11.99 -16.90 16.70
C SER A 725 11.97 -17.89 15.52
N TYR A 726 10.78 -18.31 15.09
CA TYR A 726 10.62 -19.15 13.90
C TYR A 726 9.71 -18.53 12.83
N GLY A 727 9.42 -17.23 12.93
CA GLY A 727 8.76 -16.42 11.91
C GLY A 727 7.25 -16.59 11.81
N GLN A 728 6.60 -17.22 12.78
CA GLN A 728 5.14 -17.36 12.86
C GLN A 728 4.49 -16.11 13.49
N GLY A 729 5.23 -15.37 14.31
CA GLY A 729 4.81 -14.09 14.89
C GLY A 729 5.30 -12.85 14.14
N VAL A 730 5.91 -13.03 12.95
CA VAL A 730 6.58 -11.96 12.19
C VAL A 730 5.80 -11.67 10.92
N ARG A 731 5.71 -10.41 10.50
CA ARG A 731 5.32 -10.03 9.13
C ARG A 731 6.52 -9.45 8.41
N ALA A 732 6.79 -9.93 7.19
CA ALA A 732 7.95 -9.51 6.42
C ALA A 732 7.66 -9.45 4.93
N THR A 733 8.21 -8.44 4.26
CA THR A 733 8.11 -8.32 2.80
C THR A 733 9.19 -9.16 2.11
N PRO A 734 8.93 -9.68 0.89
CA PRO A 734 9.95 -10.40 0.12
C PRO A 734 11.26 -9.65 -0.12
N ILE A 735 11.21 -8.32 -0.28
CA ILE A 735 12.40 -7.47 -0.44
C ILE A 735 13.22 -7.42 0.84
N ALA A 736 12.58 -7.37 2.01
CA ALA A 736 13.27 -7.38 3.28
C ALA A 736 13.98 -8.73 3.50
N MET A 737 13.31 -9.83 3.19
CA MET A 737 13.93 -11.16 3.25
C MET A 737 15.07 -11.33 2.24
N ALA A 738 14.94 -10.81 1.02
CA ALA A 738 16.05 -10.82 0.05
C ALA A 738 17.24 -9.98 0.55
N SER A 739 16.97 -8.83 1.17
CA SER A 739 17.98 -7.97 1.80
C SER A 739 18.73 -8.70 2.90
N ILE A 740 18.02 -9.40 3.79
CA ILE A 740 18.60 -10.17 4.90
C ILE A 740 19.49 -11.30 4.39
N TYR A 741 19.00 -12.12 3.45
CA TYR A 741 19.76 -13.25 2.92
C TYR A 741 20.94 -12.79 2.06
N GLY A 742 20.75 -11.75 1.24
CA GLY A 742 21.82 -11.10 0.50
C GLY A 742 22.91 -10.56 1.41
N SER A 743 22.54 -9.97 2.55
CA SER A 743 23.49 -9.44 3.53
C SER A 743 24.38 -10.53 4.12
N LEU A 744 23.82 -11.70 4.44
CA LEU A 744 24.61 -12.85 4.89
C LEU A 744 25.57 -13.33 3.80
N GLY A 745 25.10 -13.45 2.55
CA GLY A 745 25.93 -13.83 1.42
C GLY A 745 27.08 -12.86 1.17
N ALA A 746 26.84 -11.56 1.37
CA ALA A 746 27.82 -10.49 1.20
C ALA A 746 28.67 -10.18 2.45
N ARG A 747 28.37 -10.80 3.59
CA ARG A 747 28.96 -10.53 4.92
C ARG A 747 28.80 -9.09 5.44
N LYS A 748 27.97 -8.27 4.78
CA LYS A 748 27.66 -6.90 5.16
C LYS A 748 26.18 -6.61 4.93
N VAL A 749 25.61 -5.69 5.70
CA VAL A 749 24.21 -5.27 5.53
C VAL A 749 24.05 -4.61 4.17
N ILE A 750 23.09 -5.10 3.40
CA ILE A 750 22.69 -4.58 2.09
C ILE A 750 21.31 -3.94 2.23
N ARG A 751 21.05 -2.88 1.47
CA ARG A 751 19.74 -2.21 1.38
C ARG A 751 19.25 -2.18 -0.07
N PRO A 752 17.97 -2.47 -0.32
CA PRO A 752 17.45 -2.54 -1.68
C PRO A 752 17.37 -1.15 -2.33
N ARG A 753 17.48 -1.13 -3.66
CA ARG A 753 17.33 0.06 -4.52
C ARG A 753 16.77 -0.32 -5.90
N VAL A 754 15.94 0.54 -6.46
CA VAL A 754 15.36 0.37 -7.81
C VAL A 754 15.93 1.32 -8.85
N LEU A 755 16.71 2.32 -8.43
CA LEU A 755 17.41 3.27 -9.31
C LEU A 755 18.92 3.07 -9.19
N LYS A 756 19.63 3.22 -10.32
CA LYS A 756 21.07 3.33 -10.32
C LYS A 756 21.50 4.66 -9.68
N PRO A 757 22.67 4.71 -9.00
CA PRO A 757 23.23 5.97 -8.52
C PRO A 757 23.40 6.97 -9.66
N VAL A 758 23.22 8.24 -9.35
CA VAL A 758 23.52 9.38 -10.22
C VAL A 758 24.69 10.16 -9.63
N SER A 759 25.45 10.88 -10.46
CA SER A 759 26.66 11.56 -10.00
C SER A 759 26.39 12.90 -9.30
N ASP A 760 25.25 13.53 -9.59
CA ASP A 760 24.89 14.87 -9.10
C ASP A 760 23.97 14.91 -7.87
N VAL A 761 23.55 13.75 -7.35
CA VAL A 761 22.75 13.63 -6.12
C VAL A 761 23.37 12.60 -5.19
N ALA A 762 23.71 13.03 -3.98
CA ALA A 762 24.07 12.12 -2.91
C ALA A 762 22.84 11.33 -2.45
N GLU A 763 22.94 10.01 -2.42
CA GLU A 763 21.88 9.14 -1.93
C GLU A 763 21.62 9.35 -0.44
N THR A 764 20.37 9.19 -0.04
CA THR A 764 20.02 9.13 1.39
C THR A 764 20.70 7.92 2.02
N PRO A 765 21.56 8.11 3.04
CA PRO A 765 22.20 7.01 3.76
C PRO A 765 21.13 6.13 4.40
N GLN A 766 21.26 4.80 4.26
CA GLN A 766 20.34 3.87 4.89
C GLN A 766 20.95 3.30 6.18
N PRO A 767 20.14 3.06 7.23
CA PRO A 767 20.63 2.54 8.49
C PRO A 767 21.42 1.25 8.32
N ASN A 768 22.60 1.21 8.93
CA ASN A 768 23.52 0.06 8.98
C ASN A 768 24.06 -0.46 7.64
N GLU A 769 23.72 0.16 6.49
CA GLU A 769 24.21 -0.29 5.19
C GLU A 769 25.75 -0.34 5.15
N GLY A 770 26.31 -1.42 4.62
CA GLY A 770 27.74 -1.66 4.55
C GLY A 770 28.39 -2.12 5.86
N GLN A 771 27.70 -2.08 7.00
CA GLN A 771 28.21 -2.58 8.28
C GLN A 771 28.28 -4.11 8.29
N PRO A 772 29.15 -4.73 9.12
CA PRO A 772 29.18 -6.18 9.30
C PRO A 772 27.83 -6.76 9.72
N VAL A 773 27.52 -7.99 9.28
CA VAL A 773 26.25 -8.67 9.60
C VAL A 773 26.05 -8.83 11.12
N ILE A 774 27.10 -9.13 11.88
CA ILE A 774 27.03 -9.19 13.34
C ILE A 774 27.56 -7.88 13.91
N PRO A 775 26.70 -6.99 14.44
CA PRO A 775 27.12 -5.66 14.86
C PRO A 775 28.11 -5.73 16.02
N GLY A 776 29.24 -5.02 15.89
CA GLY A 776 30.27 -4.84 16.91
C GLY A 776 31.00 -6.11 17.35
N MET A 777 30.92 -7.20 16.59
CA MET A 777 31.79 -8.38 16.77
C MET A 777 32.94 -8.27 15.76
N ASP A 778 34.14 -8.66 16.16
CA ASP A 778 35.27 -8.70 15.23
C ASP A 778 34.95 -9.66 14.06
N PRO A 779 35.15 -9.27 12.80
CA PRO A 779 34.82 -10.12 11.65
C PRO A 779 35.47 -11.50 11.69
N ARG A 780 36.70 -11.64 12.19
CA ARG A 780 37.38 -12.95 12.28
C ARG A 780 36.77 -13.84 13.34
N GLN A 781 36.24 -13.25 14.41
CA GLN A 781 35.49 -13.98 15.44
C GLN A 781 34.11 -14.41 14.95
N ALA A 782 33.45 -13.59 14.13
CA ALA A 782 32.15 -13.91 13.55
C ALA A 782 32.23 -14.98 12.45
N GLU A 783 33.33 -15.04 11.70
CA GLU A 783 33.47 -15.85 10.49
C GLU A 783 33.11 -17.35 10.69
N PRO A 784 33.61 -18.06 11.72
CA PRO A 784 33.28 -19.49 11.90
C PRO A 784 31.78 -19.75 12.08
N PHE A 785 31.06 -18.83 12.73
CA PHE A 785 29.61 -18.96 12.93
C PHE A 785 28.84 -18.62 11.66
N LEU A 786 29.28 -17.59 10.93
CA LEU A 786 28.69 -17.20 9.65
C LEU A 786 28.95 -18.25 8.55
N ASP A 787 30.08 -18.97 8.60
CA ASP A 787 30.35 -20.15 7.79
C ASP A 787 29.42 -21.31 8.14
N GLY A 788 29.20 -21.56 9.44
CA GLY A 788 28.21 -22.54 9.90
C GLY A 788 26.81 -22.24 9.36
N ALA A 789 26.39 -20.97 9.37
CA ALA A 789 25.12 -20.54 8.81
C ALA A 789 25.04 -20.82 7.29
N GLN A 790 26.09 -20.46 6.54
CA GLN A 790 26.16 -20.71 5.10
C GLN A 790 26.13 -22.21 4.77
N ARG A 791 26.86 -23.04 5.50
CA ARG A 791 26.81 -24.52 5.35
C ARG A 791 25.41 -25.06 5.65
N GLY A 792 24.72 -24.52 6.65
CA GLY A 792 23.33 -24.88 6.94
C GLY A 792 22.40 -24.57 5.77
N LEU A 793 22.49 -23.37 5.21
CA LEU A 793 21.69 -22.96 4.03
C LEU A 793 22.04 -23.75 2.77
N PHE A 794 23.31 -24.12 2.58
CA PHE A 794 23.73 -25.03 1.52
C PHE A 794 23.09 -26.41 1.73
N GLY A 795 23.12 -26.93 2.96
CA GLY A 795 22.59 -28.25 3.32
C GLY A 795 21.07 -28.36 3.17
N VAL A 796 20.31 -27.28 3.37
CA VAL A 796 18.87 -27.25 3.07
C VAL A 796 18.58 -27.67 1.62
N VAL A 797 19.45 -27.28 0.69
CA VAL A 797 19.31 -27.50 -0.76
C VAL A 797 20.05 -28.76 -1.22
N ASN A 798 21.15 -29.12 -0.57
CA ASN A 798 22.07 -30.14 -1.08
C ASN A 798 22.21 -31.39 -0.21
N ALA A 799 21.93 -31.32 1.10
CA ALA A 799 22.13 -32.45 2.00
C ALA A 799 20.94 -33.44 1.94
N PRO A 800 21.18 -34.74 2.15
CA PRO A 800 20.11 -35.73 2.30
C PRO A 800 19.09 -35.32 3.37
N GLY A 801 17.82 -35.24 2.98
CA GLY A 801 16.74 -34.86 3.88
C GLY A 801 16.71 -33.37 4.28
N GLY A 802 17.45 -32.50 3.60
CA GLY A 802 17.26 -31.05 3.64
C GLY A 802 15.91 -30.65 3.04
N THR A 803 15.31 -29.57 3.56
CA THR A 803 13.89 -29.25 3.25
C THR A 803 13.60 -28.85 1.80
N ALA A 804 14.62 -28.43 1.03
CA ALA A 804 14.50 -28.16 -0.41
C ALA A 804 15.17 -29.22 -1.29
N ALA A 805 15.95 -30.14 -0.70
CA ALA A 805 16.85 -31.02 -1.45
C ALA A 805 16.14 -31.91 -2.48
N GLY A 806 14.97 -32.45 -2.14
CA GLY A 806 14.21 -33.32 -3.05
C GLY A 806 13.70 -32.60 -4.30
N VAL A 807 13.24 -31.35 -4.17
CA VAL A 807 12.76 -30.56 -5.31
C VAL A 807 13.93 -30.00 -6.12
N MET A 808 14.99 -29.54 -5.44
CA MET A 808 16.18 -28.98 -6.07
C MET A 808 17.05 -30.04 -6.76
N ALA A 809 16.82 -31.33 -6.53
CA ALA A 809 17.45 -32.42 -7.28
C ALA A 809 17.05 -32.45 -8.77
N SER A 810 16.00 -31.73 -9.17
CA SER A 810 15.65 -31.51 -10.59
C SER A 810 16.65 -30.62 -11.34
N LEU A 811 17.47 -29.85 -10.62
CA LEU A 811 18.52 -29.03 -11.19
C LEU A 811 19.80 -29.84 -11.43
N PRO A 812 20.58 -29.51 -12.47
CA PRO A 812 21.93 -30.03 -12.63
C PRO A 812 22.80 -29.78 -11.39
N PRO A 813 23.65 -30.74 -10.96
CA PRO A 813 24.43 -30.61 -9.71
C PRO A 813 25.31 -29.36 -9.65
N GLU A 814 25.87 -28.92 -10.77
CA GLU A 814 26.70 -27.72 -10.89
C GLU A 814 25.93 -26.41 -10.71
N ILE A 815 24.64 -26.38 -11.04
CA ILE A 815 23.74 -25.26 -10.75
C ILE A 815 23.31 -25.35 -9.28
N ARG A 816 22.88 -26.53 -8.83
CA ARG A 816 22.39 -26.77 -7.47
C ARG A 816 23.42 -26.40 -6.39
N ARG A 817 24.70 -26.69 -6.63
CA ARG A 817 25.81 -26.35 -5.71
C ARG A 817 26.05 -24.85 -5.54
N ARG A 818 25.49 -24.01 -6.41
CA ARG A 818 25.61 -22.55 -6.30
C ARG A 818 24.54 -21.93 -5.40
N ILE A 819 23.53 -22.71 -5.00
CA ILE A 819 22.32 -22.23 -4.30
C ILE A 819 22.44 -22.45 -2.79
N TYR A 820 22.21 -21.37 -2.05
CA TYR A 820 22.13 -21.35 -0.59
C TYR A 820 20.77 -20.79 -0.24
N GLY A 821 19.95 -21.52 0.50
CA GLY A 821 18.60 -21.03 0.78
C GLY A 821 17.91 -21.73 1.94
N LYS A 822 16.78 -21.15 2.33
CA LYS A 822 15.93 -21.64 3.41
C LYS A 822 14.48 -21.63 2.98
N THR A 823 13.80 -22.75 3.20
CA THR A 823 12.34 -22.82 3.02
C THR A 823 11.62 -22.31 4.27
N GLY A 824 10.46 -21.68 4.08
CA GLY A 824 9.54 -21.27 5.13
C GLY A 824 8.12 -21.76 4.85
N THR A 825 7.43 -22.14 5.92
CA THR A 825 5.98 -22.34 5.90
C THR A 825 5.48 -21.69 7.18
N ALA A 826 4.52 -20.77 7.06
CA ALA A 826 3.78 -20.23 8.18
C ALA A 826 2.31 -20.63 8.04
N ASP A 827 1.72 -21.09 9.13
CA ASP A 827 0.30 -21.46 9.15
C ASP A 827 -0.52 -20.17 9.25
N THR A 828 -1.43 -19.94 8.31
CA THR A 828 -2.31 -18.76 8.31
C THR A 828 -3.73 -19.19 8.71
N THR A 829 -4.78 -18.49 8.27
CA THR A 829 -6.16 -18.87 8.54
C THR A 829 -6.62 -20.09 7.70
N ASP A 830 -7.61 -20.83 8.21
CA ASP A 830 -8.36 -21.89 7.49
C ASP A 830 -7.52 -23.03 6.88
N GLY A 831 -6.43 -23.41 7.56
CA GLY A 831 -5.55 -24.50 7.12
C GLY A 831 -4.76 -24.17 5.84
N MET A 832 -4.61 -22.89 5.53
CA MET A 832 -3.79 -22.37 4.44
C MET A 832 -2.45 -21.89 4.97
N ASN A 833 -1.42 -21.95 4.14
CA ASN A 833 -0.07 -21.55 4.48
C ASN A 833 0.38 -20.34 3.67
N SER A 834 1.33 -19.61 4.24
CA SER A 834 2.29 -18.79 3.50
C SER A 834 3.56 -19.61 3.25
N ALA A 835 3.84 -19.91 1.99
CA ALA A 835 4.97 -20.72 1.55
C ALA A 835 6.10 -19.84 1.03
N TRP A 836 7.31 -20.04 1.56
CA TRP A 836 8.47 -19.20 1.28
C TRP A 836 9.71 -20.00 0.85
N PHE A 837 10.56 -19.37 0.05
CA PHE A 837 11.94 -19.79 -0.15
C PHE A 837 12.82 -18.57 -0.38
N ALA A 838 13.79 -18.32 0.51
CA ALA A 838 14.69 -17.18 0.44
C ALA A 838 16.15 -17.64 0.50
N GLY A 839 17.05 -16.92 -0.17
CA GLY A 839 18.42 -17.37 -0.33
C GLY A 839 19.25 -16.48 -1.23
N TRP A 840 20.39 -17.01 -1.67
CA TRP A 840 21.15 -16.47 -2.79
C TRP A 840 21.72 -17.60 -3.64
N MET A 841 22.09 -17.23 -4.86
CA MET A 841 22.83 -18.09 -5.77
C MET A 841 24.11 -17.36 -6.21
N ASN A 842 25.24 -18.06 -6.19
CA ASN A 842 26.51 -17.54 -6.71
C ASN A 842 26.61 -17.77 -8.22
N ASP A 843 27.41 -16.94 -8.90
CA ASP A 843 27.77 -17.08 -10.33
C ASP A 843 26.55 -17.21 -11.26
N VAL A 844 25.77 -16.12 -11.33
CA VAL A 844 24.46 -16.06 -12.00
C VAL A 844 24.46 -14.94 -13.03
N ALA A 845 24.21 -15.26 -14.31
CA ALA A 845 24.10 -14.26 -15.38
C ALA A 845 25.26 -13.24 -15.42
N GLY A 846 26.49 -13.71 -15.20
CA GLY A 846 27.68 -12.85 -15.15
C GLY A 846 27.88 -12.07 -13.85
N ARG A 847 26.98 -12.22 -12.86
CA ARG A 847 27.05 -11.60 -11.54
C ARG A 847 27.60 -12.58 -10.50
N LYS A 848 28.39 -12.07 -9.56
CA LYS A 848 28.99 -12.86 -8.47
C LYS A 848 27.93 -13.51 -7.58
N ARG A 849 26.86 -12.76 -7.28
CA ARG A 849 25.81 -13.22 -6.35
C ARG A 849 24.49 -12.52 -6.58
N VAL A 850 23.43 -13.31 -6.66
CA VAL A 850 22.06 -12.85 -6.72
C VAL A 850 21.27 -13.43 -5.54
N ALA A 851 20.84 -12.57 -4.63
CA ALA A 851 19.86 -12.89 -3.61
C ALA A 851 18.47 -13.09 -4.25
N PHE A 852 17.68 -13.99 -3.69
CA PHE A 852 16.33 -14.26 -4.16
C PHE A 852 15.36 -14.47 -3.01
N THR A 853 14.09 -14.19 -3.30
CA THR A 853 12.96 -14.58 -2.44
C THR A 853 11.79 -15.03 -3.30
N CYS A 854 11.09 -16.06 -2.85
CA CYS A 854 9.77 -16.47 -3.30
C CYS A 854 8.81 -16.48 -2.11
N LEU A 855 7.60 -15.99 -2.35
CA LEU A 855 6.42 -16.10 -1.49
C LEU A 855 5.25 -16.64 -2.33
N VAL A 856 4.53 -17.62 -1.83
CA VAL A 856 3.23 -18.06 -2.37
C VAL A 856 2.26 -18.17 -1.19
N SER A 857 1.25 -17.32 -1.15
CA SER A 857 0.27 -17.29 -0.07
C SER A 857 -1.00 -18.08 -0.40
N HIS A 858 -1.82 -18.24 0.65
CA HIS A 858 -3.08 -18.99 0.61
C HIS A 858 -2.88 -20.37 -0.02
N THR A 859 -1.83 -21.11 0.31
CA THR A 859 -1.55 -22.41 -0.30
C THR A 859 -1.56 -23.53 0.72
N ARG A 860 -2.07 -24.71 0.36
CA ARG A 860 -1.94 -25.91 1.21
C ARG A 860 -0.57 -26.58 1.09
N GLU A 861 0.27 -26.09 0.19
CA GLU A 861 1.63 -26.57 0.01
C GLU A 861 2.60 -25.90 1.02
N THR A 862 3.82 -26.44 1.11
CA THR A 862 4.90 -25.91 1.95
C THR A 862 5.87 -25.09 1.13
N GLY A 863 6.72 -24.28 1.77
CA GLY A 863 7.79 -23.52 1.09
C GLY A 863 8.67 -24.38 0.19
N GLY A 864 9.04 -25.58 0.63
CA GLY A 864 9.85 -26.51 -0.16
C GLY A 864 9.15 -27.08 -1.39
N ARG A 865 7.80 -27.09 -1.43
CA ARG A 865 7.03 -27.57 -2.58
C ARG A 865 6.59 -26.43 -3.49
N ALA A 866 5.84 -25.45 -2.98
CA ALA A 866 5.33 -24.35 -3.79
C ALA A 866 6.45 -23.46 -4.29
N CYS A 867 7.21 -22.84 -3.37
CA CYS A 867 8.32 -21.96 -3.75
C CYS A 867 9.55 -22.72 -4.21
N GLY A 868 9.82 -23.91 -3.67
CA GLY A 868 10.93 -24.75 -4.11
C GLY A 868 10.83 -25.11 -5.59
N ARG A 869 9.64 -25.51 -6.09
CA ARG A 869 9.44 -25.84 -7.50
C ARG A 869 9.54 -24.60 -8.39
N LEU A 870 8.91 -23.50 -7.97
CA LEU A 870 8.99 -22.21 -8.65
C LEU A 870 10.45 -21.84 -8.88
N MET A 871 11.21 -21.77 -7.78
CA MET A 871 12.58 -21.30 -7.79
C MET A 871 13.52 -22.29 -8.47
N ALA A 872 13.28 -23.60 -8.41
CA ALA A 872 14.06 -24.56 -9.21
C ALA A 872 13.92 -24.25 -10.72
N GLY A 873 12.68 -24.07 -11.21
CA GLY A 873 12.45 -23.71 -12.61
C GLY A 873 13.08 -22.37 -13.00
N LEU A 874 12.91 -21.35 -12.15
CA LEU A 874 13.48 -20.01 -12.39
C LEU A 874 15.02 -20.02 -12.36
N LEU A 875 15.63 -20.51 -11.28
CA LEU A 875 17.09 -20.49 -11.10
C LEU A 875 17.80 -21.32 -12.18
N GLY A 876 17.20 -22.41 -12.66
CA GLY A 876 17.71 -23.15 -13.81
C GLY A 876 17.76 -22.31 -15.09
N LYS A 877 16.68 -21.56 -15.39
CA LYS A 877 16.65 -20.63 -16.55
C LYS A 877 17.63 -19.48 -16.39
N VAL A 878 17.72 -18.89 -15.20
CA VAL A 878 18.62 -17.76 -14.92
C VAL A 878 20.08 -18.20 -15.03
N ALA A 879 20.44 -19.39 -14.53
CA ALA A 879 21.79 -19.94 -14.67
C ALA A 879 22.20 -20.07 -16.15
N ALA A 880 21.29 -20.58 -16.99
CA ALA A 880 21.54 -20.77 -18.41
C ALA A 880 21.75 -19.46 -19.21
N LEU A 881 21.34 -18.30 -18.67
CA LEU A 881 21.63 -17.00 -19.29
C LEU A 881 23.11 -16.61 -19.17
N GLY A 882 23.78 -17.03 -18.09
CA GLY A 882 25.21 -16.73 -17.86
C GLY A 882 26.17 -17.62 -18.63
N ASP A 883 25.71 -18.79 -19.09
CA ASP A 883 26.55 -19.76 -19.81
C ASP A 883 26.58 -19.52 -21.34
N LYS A 884 25.75 -18.61 -21.85
CA LYS A 884 25.81 -18.14 -23.24
C LYS A 884 26.72 -16.91 -23.32
N LYS A 885 28.01 -17.15 -23.57
CA LYS A 885 28.96 -16.12 -24.02
C LYS A 885 28.67 -15.69 -25.44
#